data_AF-T2ICI2-F1
#
_entry.id   AF-T2ICI2-F1
#
_cell.length_a   1.000
_cell.length_b   1.000
_cell.length_c   1.000
_cell.angle_alpha   90.00
_cell.angle_beta   90.00
_cell.angle_gamma   90.00
#
_symmetry.space_group_name_H-M   'P 1'
#
loop_
_entity.id
_entity.type
_entity.pdbx_description
1 polymer ?
#
loop_
_entity_poly.entity_id
_entity_poly.type
_entity_poly.pdbx_seq_one_letter_code
_entity_poly.pdbx_strand_id
1 'polypeptide(L)'
;MLNKLIFKEKIDFWSKRDFKKWLIIGLFLFLCISIFSQSVLQAQNNSNYAISIQAAFNRPEFFTLNQSINLDQYQPVADWTGRLILPTQEEILKKKAQLGEKDWVKIELHNTPSTFQQLRGKMVTLTWQETPRLNYVERVTTDIQFNDRARKAYQKGDIVPSRLDGRKQVGPLQSLAGARQYDDVIVKLTGNVYPILNDEILTEKPLLKIEREPVQITGRYYGLVQIEGEAKDITKNSPEDCPGKNPCAGEYYQVRHYNRVSQLFDGPVETVRIPQQPRGNNRRFISTPRYLEKAETGKEGWYIYGAKDKQGIFTVQSLKPRALVQLKPERVELNLQPGQRYIARENWQNTPERKGTFQSILIDTSAQNREQAIKEWKEGDYGLVIHTFGGIGGDNRERISGGTVTGHFSYGVAKVVKDFFTSELQFDIIYYQVYAQNPQGIISGKIDWSAYSGDLQRGWVASRPFSDVIVKLDVLSDLTIANQTLSFGRKLLESIEIMMARYRTGDGTGVSSVTPSTSCVQDSSQALYIAMQKLKQQVISSPELINWLKENPSQVENSLFGQLKQLVQNLNKILVPSGVIRADWQQNAEVLAGVAGGERLTTGETVLSGLRSWRTMLPRRAHDEVSSIFLHNNASLWFLRTNQILGWDETILPLAPTLLFGQIPLFSTAFTRLISALTYPLSPEDWYLSLGLLLIYGLIVLSIGFKLDFLTWKLVDISPKKCFTILQLFFLPAFIEELVFRVLLLPHPFEGVSGIEWLFWVTLSLSLFIAYHPLNALLFYPQGRNLFRKPIFLVFAGLLGIVCAISYAITASLWPPVFIHWLIVVIWLFFLGGEQKLTIN
;
A
#
# COMPACT_ATOMS: atom_id res chain seq x y z
N MET A 1 60.93 52.07 12.51
CA MET A 1 59.82 52.69 11.79
C MET A 1 58.53 51.95 12.15
N LEU A 2 57.63 52.65 12.86
CA LEU A 2 56.16 52.55 12.90
C LEU A 2 55.50 51.18 12.64
N ASN A 3 54.81 50.48 13.57
CA ASN A 3 53.99 50.83 14.75
C ASN A 3 52.60 51.46 14.41
N LYS A 4 51.52 50.78 14.85
CA LYS A 4 50.09 51.20 14.99
C LYS A 4 49.26 51.24 13.68
N LEU A 5 48.02 50.72 13.56
CA LEU A 5 46.93 50.49 14.52
C LEU A 5 45.98 49.34 14.07
N ILE A 6 45.67 48.47 15.02
CA ILE A 6 44.43 47.69 15.14
C ILE A 6 43.28 48.67 15.43
N PHE A 7 42.09 48.52 14.82
CA PHE A 7 40.79 48.48 15.54
C PHE A 7 39.61 48.09 14.62
N LYS A 8 38.99 46.95 15.00
CA LYS A 8 37.57 46.54 14.93
C LYS A 8 36.75 46.84 13.67
N GLU A 9 36.30 45.76 13.03
CA GLU A 9 34.85 45.49 12.93
C GLU A 9 34.59 43.98 13.06
N LYS A 10 33.85 43.61 14.10
CA LYS A 10 33.32 42.25 14.29
C LYS A 10 32.28 42.01 13.20
N ILE A 11 32.56 41.07 12.30
CA ILE A 11 31.51 40.42 11.52
C ILE A 11 30.85 39.41 12.47
N ASP A 12 29.87 39.89 13.22
CA ASP A 12 28.95 39.07 14.01
C ASP A 12 27.94 38.43 13.03
N PHE A 13 28.40 37.43 12.28
CA PHE A 13 27.50 36.55 11.56
C PHE A 13 26.81 35.68 12.61
N TRP A 14 25.48 35.57 12.53
CA TRP A 14 24.56 34.84 13.43
C TRP A 14 23.96 35.65 14.59
N SER A 15 22.80 36.25 14.33
CA SER A 15 21.91 36.69 15.40
C SER A 15 21.47 35.45 16.23
N LYS A 16 21.30 35.60 17.56
CA LYS A 16 20.74 34.56 18.45
C LYS A 16 19.38 34.01 17.96
N ARG A 17 18.69 34.73 17.08
CA ARG A 17 17.39 34.38 16.49
C ARG A 17 17.53 33.42 15.29
N ASP A 18 18.61 33.55 14.51
CA ASP A 18 18.90 32.65 13.38
C ASP A 18 19.55 31.34 13.84
N PHE A 19 20.36 31.39 14.90
CA PHE A 19 20.84 30.18 15.57
C PHE A 19 19.67 29.36 16.12
N LYS A 20 18.66 29.98 16.76
CA LYS A 20 17.45 29.27 17.22
C LYS A 20 16.65 28.64 16.07
N LYS A 21 16.53 29.28 14.91
CA LYS A 21 15.81 28.74 13.75
C LYS A 21 16.51 27.53 13.14
N TRP A 22 17.83 27.60 12.95
CA TRP A 22 18.62 26.47 12.46
C TRP A 22 18.80 25.38 13.51
N LEU A 23 18.80 25.72 14.80
CA LEU A 23 18.74 24.75 15.89
C LEU A 23 17.39 24.04 15.92
N ILE A 24 16.27 24.70 15.64
CA ILE A 24 14.94 24.07 15.55
C ILE A 24 14.84 23.19 14.29
N ILE A 25 15.30 23.65 13.13
CA ILE A 25 15.33 22.84 11.89
C ILE A 25 16.29 21.65 12.05
N GLY A 26 17.45 21.88 12.68
CA GLY A 26 18.43 20.85 13.02
C GLY A 26 17.90 19.87 14.07
N LEU A 27 17.20 20.34 15.11
CA LEU A 27 16.50 19.50 16.09
C LEU A 27 15.35 18.74 15.45
N PHE A 28 14.64 19.33 14.48
CA PHE A 28 13.53 18.69 13.77
C PHE A 28 14.03 17.60 12.82
N LEU A 29 15.11 17.86 12.09
CA LEU A 29 15.82 16.85 11.28
C LEU A 29 16.44 15.77 12.17
N PHE A 30 17.05 16.15 13.30
CA PHE A 30 17.59 15.21 14.27
C PHE A 30 16.48 14.40 14.94
N LEU A 31 15.31 14.98 15.25
CA LEU A 31 14.13 14.26 15.77
C LEU A 31 13.61 13.29 14.72
N CYS A 32 13.46 13.70 13.46
CA CYS A 32 13.08 12.82 12.36
C CYS A 32 14.07 11.66 12.24
N ILE A 33 15.39 11.93 12.26
CA ILE A 33 16.43 10.91 12.17
C ILE A 33 16.44 9.99 13.41
N SER A 34 16.19 10.52 14.62
CA SER A 34 16.14 9.75 15.87
C SER A 34 14.84 8.94 16.05
N ILE A 35 13.72 9.39 15.48
CA ILE A 35 12.47 8.60 15.36
C ILE A 35 12.68 7.38 14.43
N PHE A 36 13.55 7.51 13.42
CA PHE A 36 13.91 6.42 12.51
C PHE A 36 15.10 5.56 12.98
N SER A 37 15.89 5.98 13.97
CA SER A 37 17.12 5.27 14.38
C SER A 37 17.06 4.57 15.74
N GLN A 38 15.93 4.60 16.47
CA GLN A 38 15.83 3.90 17.75
C GLN A 38 15.12 2.55 17.63
N SER A 39 15.84 1.55 17.13
CA SER A 39 15.59 0.16 17.55
C SER A 39 16.38 -0.09 18.84
N VAL A 40 15.82 0.24 20.00
CA VAL A 40 16.33 -0.33 21.26
C VAL A 40 16.03 -1.82 21.20
N LEU A 41 17.12 -2.55 20.98
CA LEU A 41 17.22 -3.97 20.73
C LEU A 41 16.91 -4.76 22.00
N GLN A 42 15.93 -5.65 21.91
CA GLN A 42 15.92 -6.85 22.75
C GLN A 42 16.32 -8.01 21.84
N ALA A 43 17.42 -8.68 22.15
CA ALA A 43 17.78 -9.94 21.51
C ALA A 43 16.63 -10.92 21.78
N GLN A 44 15.92 -11.35 20.74
CA GLN A 44 14.88 -12.37 20.86
C GLN A 44 15.53 -13.74 20.68
N ASN A 45 15.45 -14.57 21.72
CA ASN A 45 16.06 -15.90 21.73
C ASN A 45 15.38 -16.92 20.80
N ASN A 46 14.28 -16.59 20.09
CA ASN A 46 13.66 -17.40 19.03
C ASN A 46 12.75 -16.55 18.11
N SER A 47 12.47 -16.98 16.88
CA SER A 47 11.45 -16.35 16.01
C SER A 47 10.04 -16.86 16.35
N ASN A 48 8.99 -16.11 16.01
CA ASN A 48 7.61 -16.62 16.19
C ASN A 48 7.33 -17.84 15.31
N TYR A 49 7.96 -17.93 14.14
CA TYR A 49 7.96 -19.12 13.29
C TYR A 49 8.56 -20.35 14.01
N ALA A 50 9.71 -20.19 14.66
CA ALA A 50 10.36 -21.28 15.39
C ALA A 50 9.53 -21.77 16.59
N ILE A 51 8.73 -20.89 17.19
CA ILE A 51 7.78 -21.26 18.26
C ILE A 51 6.57 -21.97 17.68
N SER A 52 5.96 -21.42 16.63
CA SER A 52 4.73 -21.98 16.07
C SER A 52 4.94 -23.38 15.49
N ILE A 53 6.09 -23.63 14.86
CA ILE A 53 6.42 -24.96 14.31
C ILE A 53 6.69 -26.01 15.40
N GLN A 54 6.80 -25.66 16.69
CA GLN A 54 6.90 -26.66 17.77
C GLN A 54 5.61 -27.45 17.92
N ALA A 55 4.46 -26.83 17.65
CA ALA A 55 3.19 -27.52 17.65
C ALA A 55 3.08 -28.47 16.44
N ALA A 56 2.78 -29.74 16.70
CA ALA A 56 2.75 -30.77 15.66
C ALA A 56 1.78 -30.42 14.52
N PHE A 57 0.59 -29.88 14.83
CA PHE A 57 -0.43 -29.50 13.86
C PHE A 57 -0.02 -28.38 12.89
N ASN A 58 1.09 -27.69 13.14
CA ASN A 58 1.66 -26.69 12.23
C ASN A 58 2.69 -27.29 11.25
N ARG A 59 2.99 -28.59 11.34
CA ARG A 59 3.97 -29.27 10.50
C ARG A 59 3.30 -30.09 9.39
N PRO A 60 3.82 -30.09 8.15
CA PRO A 60 3.23 -30.86 7.05
C PRO A 60 3.07 -32.37 7.33
N GLU A 61 4.01 -32.97 8.08
CA GLU A 61 4.02 -34.40 8.43
C GLU A 61 2.91 -34.82 9.41
N PHE A 62 2.21 -33.86 10.02
CA PHE A 62 1.05 -34.13 10.86
C PHE A 62 -0.14 -34.67 10.04
N PHE A 63 -0.23 -34.28 8.76
CA PHE A 63 -1.38 -34.55 7.90
C PHE A 63 -1.13 -35.72 6.95
N THR A 64 -2.05 -36.69 6.91
CA THR A 64 -1.93 -37.88 6.06
C THR A 64 -2.02 -37.53 4.57
N LEU A 65 -1.02 -37.93 3.76
CA LEU A 65 -1.00 -37.67 2.32
C LEU A 65 -2.13 -38.39 1.58
N ASN A 66 -2.31 -39.69 1.88
CA ASN A 66 -3.41 -40.48 1.35
C ASN A 66 -4.56 -40.47 2.36
N GLN A 67 -5.63 -39.74 2.03
CA GLN A 67 -6.81 -39.63 2.88
C GLN A 67 -8.09 -39.76 2.05
N SER A 68 -9.11 -40.39 2.65
CA SER A 68 -10.46 -40.42 2.10
C SER A 68 -11.24 -39.22 2.64
N ILE A 69 -11.66 -38.36 1.73
CA ILE A 69 -12.41 -37.13 1.99
C ILE A 69 -13.73 -37.23 1.21
N ASN A 70 -14.84 -36.86 1.84
CA ASN A 70 -16.11 -36.73 1.15
C ASN A 70 -16.09 -35.46 0.29
N LEU A 71 -16.14 -35.61 -1.03
CA LEU A 71 -16.06 -34.50 -1.97
C LEU A 71 -17.31 -33.60 -1.95
N ASP A 72 -18.44 -34.06 -1.42
CA ASP A 72 -19.61 -33.19 -1.25
C ASP A 72 -19.43 -32.20 -0.08
N GLN A 73 -18.59 -32.54 0.89
CA GLN A 73 -18.30 -31.73 2.09
C GLN A 73 -17.03 -30.89 1.94
N TYR A 74 -16.03 -31.43 1.23
CA TYR A 74 -14.72 -30.81 1.11
C TYR A 74 -14.21 -30.87 -0.34
N GLN A 75 -13.65 -29.78 -0.82
CA GLN A 75 -13.04 -29.68 -2.13
C GLN A 75 -11.52 -29.52 -2.01
N PRO A 76 -10.73 -30.08 -2.95
CA PRO A 76 -9.31 -29.74 -3.02
C PRO A 76 -9.14 -28.23 -3.29
N VAL A 77 -8.11 -27.62 -2.69
CA VAL A 77 -7.85 -26.17 -2.88
C VAL A 77 -7.53 -25.83 -4.34
N ALA A 78 -6.88 -26.73 -5.07
CA ALA A 78 -6.67 -26.66 -6.51
C ALA A 78 -6.38 -28.06 -7.07
N ASP A 79 -6.42 -28.20 -8.40
CA ASP A 79 -6.07 -29.45 -9.07
C ASP A 79 -4.63 -29.90 -8.78
N TRP A 80 -3.66 -28.99 -8.93
CA TRP A 80 -2.26 -29.24 -8.63
C TRP A 80 -1.84 -28.49 -7.37
N THR A 81 -1.71 -29.22 -6.27
CA THR A 81 -1.17 -28.68 -5.01
C THR A 81 -0.03 -29.54 -4.52
N GLY A 82 0.95 -28.95 -3.85
CA GLY A 82 2.02 -29.72 -3.24
C GLY A 82 2.96 -28.90 -2.37
N ARG A 83 3.85 -29.62 -1.68
CA ARG A 83 4.89 -29.05 -0.83
C ARG A 83 6.20 -28.91 -1.61
N LEU A 84 6.75 -27.70 -1.66
CA LEU A 84 8.04 -27.46 -2.28
C LEU A 84 9.16 -27.98 -1.39
N ILE A 85 10.08 -28.75 -1.97
CA ILE A 85 11.26 -29.28 -1.30
C ILE A 85 12.50 -28.69 -2.00
N LEU A 86 13.33 -28.00 -1.22
CA LEU A 86 14.57 -27.44 -1.72
C LEU A 86 15.59 -28.56 -2.00
N PRO A 87 16.13 -28.70 -3.23
CA PRO A 87 17.13 -29.71 -3.53
C PRO A 87 18.45 -29.45 -2.78
N THR A 88 19.19 -30.52 -2.50
CA THR A 88 20.52 -30.41 -1.90
C THR A 88 21.52 -29.86 -2.91
N GLN A 89 22.65 -29.32 -2.44
CA GLN A 89 23.68 -28.79 -3.34
C GLN A 89 24.26 -29.88 -4.27
N GLU A 90 24.41 -31.11 -3.75
CA GLU A 90 24.85 -32.27 -4.54
C GLU A 90 23.85 -32.61 -5.66
N GLU A 91 22.55 -32.60 -5.35
CA GLU A 91 21.50 -32.86 -6.33
C GLU A 91 21.48 -31.79 -7.44
N ILE A 92 21.68 -30.52 -7.09
CA ILE A 92 21.79 -29.43 -8.06
C ILE A 92 22.98 -29.66 -8.98
N LEU A 93 24.16 -29.98 -8.46
CA LEU A 93 25.36 -30.21 -9.27
C LEU A 93 25.17 -31.41 -10.22
N LYS A 94 24.63 -32.52 -9.72
CA LYS A 94 24.32 -33.70 -10.55
C LYS A 94 23.31 -33.39 -11.65
N LYS A 95 22.26 -32.63 -11.33
CA LYS A 95 21.18 -32.32 -12.26
C LYS A 95 21.56 -31.21 -13.26
N LYS A 96 22.44 -30.29 -12.89
CA LYS A 96 23.03 -29.28 -13.80
C LYS A 96 23.73 -29.96 -14.98
N ALA A 97 24.42 -31.07 -14.74
CA ALA A 97 25.05 -31.86 -15.81
C ALA A 97 24.03 -32.53 -16.77
N GLN A 98 22.76 -32.68 -16.36
CA GLN A 98 21.72 -33.37 -17.12
C GLN A 98 20.72 -32.41 -17.80
N LEU A 99 20.32 -31.33 -17.13
CA LEU A 99 19.27 -30.40 -17.58
C LEU A 99 19.77 -29.00 -18.00
N GLY A 100 21.07 -28.71 -17.83
CA GLY A 100 21.63 -27.36 -17.96
C GLY A 100 21.31 -26.46 -16.77
N GLU A 101 21.66 -25.16 -16.86
CA GLU A 101 21.39 -24.13 -15.84
C GLU A 101 19.91 -23.69 -15.84
N LYS A 102 18.99 -24.58 -15.45
CA LYS A 102 17.57 -24.25 -15.30
C LYS A 102 17.17 -24.29 -13.83
N ASP A 103 16.50 -23.25 -13.34
CA ASP A 103 15.97 -23.22 -11.97
C ASP A 103 14.93 -24.33 -11.76
N TRP A 104 15.10 -25.14 -10.70
CA TRP A 104 14.23 -26.27 -10.40
C TRP A 104 14.16 -26.56 -8.90
N VAL A 105 13.07 -27.19 -8.48
CA VAL A 105 12.87 -27.73 -7.13
C VAL A 105 12.19 -29.09 -7.21
N LYS A 106 12.09 -29.82 -6.11
CA LYS A 106 11.17 -30.97 -6.03
C LYS A 106 9.84 -30.50 -5.46
N ILE A 107 8.76 -31.16 -5.84
CA ILE A 107 7.43 -30.96 -5.25
C ILE A 107 6.84 -32.31 -4.83
N GLU A 108 6.39 -32.38 -3.58
CA GLU A 108 5.58 -33.49 -3.06
C GLU A 108 4.12 -33.20 -3.41
N LEU A 109 3.56 -33.92 -4.38
CA LEU A 109 2.20 -33.65 -4.86
C LEU A 109 1.16 -34.09 -3.82
N HIS A 110 0.35 -33.15 -3.34
CA HIS A 110 -0.74 -33.41 -2.39
C HIS A 110 -2.07 -33.64 -3.11
N ASN A 111 -2.30 -32.92 -4.22
CA ASN A 111 -3.44 -33.13 -5.10
C ASN A 111 -3.00 -33.04 -6.56
N THR A 112 -3.72 -33.76 -7.42
CA THR A 112 -3.53 -33.83 -8.87
C THR A 112 -4.89 -33.91 -9.56
N PRO A 113 -5.00 -33.51 -10.84
CA PRO A 113 -6.16 -33.85 -11.68
C PRO A 113 -6.44 -35.36 -11.69
N SER A 114 -7.68 -35.72 -12.02
CA SER A 114 -8.12 -37.12 -12.12
C SER A 114 -7.27 -37.97 -13.08
N THR A 115 -6.77 -37.36 -14.16
CA THR A 115 -5.91 -37.99 -15.16
C THR A 115 -4.49 -38.32 -14.66
N PHE A 116 -4.05 -37.72 -13.55
CA PHE A 116 -2.70 -37.87 -12.99
C PHE A 116 -2.70 -38.36 -11.54
N GLN A 117 -3.77 -39.02 -11.09
CA GLN A 117 -3.91 -39.51 -9.70
C GLN A 117 -2.74 -40.40 -9.23
N GLN A 118 -2.10 -41.12 -10.14
CA GLN A 118 -0.91 -41.94 -9.87
C GLN A 118 0.29 -41.13 -9.33
N LEU A 119 0.32 -39.82 -9.57
CA LEU A 119 1.37 -38.92 -9.07
C LEU A 119 1.08 -38.38 -7.66
N ARG A 120 -0.12 -38.57 -7.12
CA ARG A 120 -0.47 -38.11 -5.77
C ARG A 120 0.43 -38.79 -4.73
N GLY A 121 0.95 -37.98 -3.80
CA GLY A 121 1.92 -38.40 -2.78
C GLY A 121 3.33 -38.66 -3.32
N LYS A 122 3.60 -38.48 -4.62
CA LYS A 122 4.93 -38.67 -5.20
C LYS A 122 5.73 -37.38 -5.19
N MET A 123 7.04 -37.55 -5.09
CA MET A 123 8.03 -36.51 -5.30
C MET A 123 8.35 -36.40 -6.79
N VAL A 124 8.09 -35.23 -7.37
CA VAL A 124 8.35 -34.96 -8.79
C VAL A 124 9.24 -33.74 -8.96
N THR A 125 9.94 -33.63 -10.08
CA THR A 125 10.73 -32.43 -10.38
C THR A 125 9.80 -31.33 -10.90
N LEU A 126 9.97 -30.10 -10.42
CA LEU A 126 9.24 -28.92 -10.89
C LEU A 126 10.24 -27.91 -11.47
N THR A 127 9.99 -27.45 -12.69
CA THR A 127 10.82 -26.44 -13.37
C THR A 127 9.98 -25.53 -14.27
N TRP A 128 10.62 -24.52 -14.88
CA TRP A 128 9.95 -23.55 -15.74
C TRP A 128 9.74 -24.06 -17.16
N GLN A 129 8.65 -23.62 -17.78
CA GLN A 129 8.45 -23.73 -19.23
C GLN A 129 9.31 -22.68 -19.96
N GLU A 130 9.91 -23.05 -21.09
CA GLU A 130 11.01 -22.29 -21.72
C GLU A 130 10.62 -20.90 -22.25
N THR A 131 9.47 -20.74 -22.90
CA THR A 131 9.07 -19.44 -23.45
C THR A 131 7.64 -19.10 -23.05
N PRO A 132 7.33 -17.85 -22.64
CA PRO A 132 8.19 -16.64 -22.60
C PRO A 132 8.92 -16.38 -21.25
N ARG A 133 8.95 -17.34 -20.33
CA ARG A 133 9.30 -17.06 -18.92
C ARG A 133 10.79 -17.14 -18.56
N LEU A 134 11.66 -17.69 -19.41
CA LEU A 134 13.12 -17.73 -19.15
C LEU A 134 13.70 -16.33 -18.86
N ASN A 135 13.25 -15.30 -19.58
CA ASN A 135 13.67 -13.91 -19.33
C ASN A 135 13.37 -13.42 -17.90
N TYR A 136 12.28 -13.87 -17.28
CA TYR A 136 11.96 -13.53 -15.89
C TYR A 136 12.91 -14.24 -14.93
N VAL A 137 13.09 -15.56 -15.14
CA VAL A 137 13.93 -16.42 -14.30
C VAL A 137 15.36 -15.91 -14.28
N GLU A 138 15.95 -15.65 -15.44
CA GLU A 138 17.33 -15.14 -15.57
C GLU A 138 17.51 -13.81 -14.84
N ARG A 139 16.56 -12.87 -14.98
CA ARG A 139 16.63 -11.53 -14.37
C ARG A 139 16.62 -11.52 -12.85
N VAL A 140 15.96 -12.50 -12.21
CA VAL A 140 15.83 -12.56 -10.74
C VAL A 140 16.74 -13.63 -10.13
N THR A 141 17.43 -14.41 -10.95
CA THR A 141 18.40 -15.39 -10.50
C THR A 141 19.64 -14.68 -9.98
N THR A 142 20.06 -15.03 -8.77
CA THR A 142 21.20 -14.37 -8.13
C THR A 142 21.99 -15.35 -7.26
N ASP A 143 23.26 -15.02 -7.02
CA ASP A 143 24.04 -15.68 -5.99
C ASP A 143 23.62 -15.16 -4.62
N ILE A 144 23.60 -16.03 -3.61
CA ILE A 144 23.24 -15.65 -2.25
C ILE A 144 24.46 -15.79 -1.34
N GLN A 145 24.83 -14.70 -0.69
CA GLN A 145 25.86 -14.65 0.34
C GLN A 145 25.44 -13.70 1.44
N PHE A 146 25.32 -14.21 2.67
CA PHE A 146 24.85 -13.43 3.80
C PHE A 146 25.87 -12.37 4.21
N ASN A 147 25.39 -11.13 4.26
CA ASN A 147 26.12 -10.01 4.84
C ASN A 147 25.81 -9.85 6.35
N ASP A 148 26.46 -8.87 6.99
CA ASP A 148 26.25 -8.57 8.41
C ASP A 148 24.81 -8.16 8.74
N ARG A 149 24.08 -7.54 7.79
CA ARG A 149 22.67 -7.18 8.00
C ARG A 149 21.82 -8.45 8.10
N ALA A 150 22.02 -9.43 7.23
CA ALA A 150 21.31 -10.71 7.26
C ALA A 150 21.59 -11.49 8.56
N ARG A 151 22.87 -11.55 8.97
CA ARG A 151 23.26 -12.18 10.24
C ARG A 151 22.61 -11.49 11.45
N LYS A 152 22.58 -10.16 11.48
CA LYS A 152 21.91 -9.38 12.53
C LYS A 152 20.40 -9.58 12.52
N ALA A 153 19.75 -9.63 11.35
CA ALA A 153 18.31 -9.89 11.24
C ALA A 153 17.97 -11.28 11.80
N TYR A 154 18.76 -12.30 11.43
CA TYR A 154 18.63 -13.64 11.99
C TYR A 154 18.75 -13.66 13.52
N GLN A 155 19.78 -12.99 14.07
CA GLN A 155 19.96 -12.85 15.53
C GLN A 155 18.84 -12.09 16.24
N LYS A 156 18.08 -11.25 15.51
CA LYS A 156 16.90 -10.54 16.03
C LYS A 156 15.62 -11.38 15.96
N GLY A 157 15.67 -12.59 15.42
CA GLY A 157 14.52 -13.47 15.29
C GLY A 157 13.76 -13.33 13.97
N ASP A 158 14.30 -12.64 12.96
CA ASP A 158 13.73 -12.67 11.61
C ASP A 158 14.07 -13.98 10.90
N ILE A 159 13.13 -14.48 10.09
CA ILE A 159 13.38 -15.64 9.23
C ILE A 159 14.06 -15.16 7.95
N VAL A 160 15.33 -15.53 7.81
CA VAL A 160 16.16 -15.35 6.61
C VAL A 160 16.33 -16.69 5.89
N PRO A 161 16.59 -16.72 4.57
CA PRO A 161 16.72 -17.95 3.78
C PRO A 161 18.08 -18.64 4.02
N SER A 162 18.37 -19.03 5.26
CA SER A 162 19.69 -19.54 5.67
C SER A 162 20.13 -20.80 4.92
N ARG A 163 19.19 -21.59 4.41
CA ARG A 163 19.46 -22.79 3.59
C ARG A 163 20.03 -22.47 2.21
N LEU A 164 19.96 -21.19 1.82
CA LEU A 164 20.45 -20.68 0.55
C LEU A 164 21.77 -19.89 0.69
N ASP A 165 22.26 -19.66 1.92
CA ASP A 165 23.53 -18.95 2.13
C ASP A 165 24.69 -19.71 1.46
N GLY A 166 25.48 -19.00 0.65
CA GLY A 166 26.59 -19.54 -0.14
C GLY A 166 26.17 -20.20 -1.46
N ARG A 167 24.87 -20.32 -1.78
CA ARG A 167 24.42 -20.92 -3.06
C ARG A 167 24.62 -19.96 -4.23
N LYS A 168 24.87 -20.54 -5.40
CA LYS A 168 25.06 -19.84 -6.68
C LYS A 168 23.84 -20.02 -7.57
N GLN A 169 23.53 -19.02 -8.39
CA GLN A 169 22.45 -19.08 -9.39
C GLN A 169 21.10 -19.53 -8.80
N VAL A 170 20.73 -18.94 -7.66
CA VAL A 170 19.46 -19.23 -7.00
C VAL A 170 18.33 -18.52 -7.74
N GLY A 171 17.48 -19.30 -8.39
CA GLY A 171 16.31 -18.80 -9.11
C GLY A 171 15.05 -18.63 -8.24
N PRO A 172 13.95 -18.18 -8.85
CA PRO A 172 12.70 -17.89 -8.15
C PRO A 172 12.03 -19.10 -7.47
N LEU A 173 12.14 -20.33 -8.01
CA LEU A 173 11.60 -21.54 -7.37
C LEU A 173 12.42 -21.94 -6.16
N GLN A 174 13.75 -21.98 -6.30
CA GLN A 174 14.65 -22.29 -5.20
C GLN A 174 14.56 -21.25 -4.08
N SER A 175 14.45 -19.97 -4.41
CA SER A 175 14.26 -18.91 -3.41
C SER A 175 12.92 -19.03 -2.67
N LEU A 176 11.85 -19.45 -3.37
CA LEU A 176 10.55 -19.69 -2.74
C LEU A 176 10.58 -20.92 -1.81
N ALA A 177 11.12 -22.04 -2.28
CA ALA A 177 11.26 -23.25 -1.47
C ALA A 177 12.18 -23.01 -0.27
N GLY A 178 13.34 -22.38 -0.49
CA GLY A 178 14.40 -22.12 0.48
C GLY A 178 14.17 -20.96 1.45
N ALA A 179 13.04 -20.26 1.36
CA ALA A 179 12.79 -19.03 2.12
C ALA A 179 12.69 -19.24 3.65
N ARG A 180 12.31 -20.44 4.09
CA ARG A 180 12.19 -20.83 5.51
C ARG A 180 13.23 -21.87 5.90
N GLN A 181 13.32 -22.16 7.20
CA GLN A 181 14.25 -23.14 7.76
C GLN A 181 13.86 -24.60 7.45
N TYR A 182 12.59 -24.86 7.17
CA TYR A 182 12.07 -26.20 6.86
C TYR A 182 11.32 -26.19 5.53
N ASP A 183 11.20 -27.37 4.90
CA ASP A 183 10.37 -27.55 3.70
C ASP A 183 8.89 -27.65 4.10
N ASP A 184 8.28 -26.50 4.35
CA ASP A 184 6.89 -26.34 4.78
C ASP A 184 6.06 -25.41 3.88
N VAL A 185 6.61 -25.06 2.71
CA VAL A 185 5.95 -24.18 1.73
C VAL A 185 4.99 -25.00 0.88
N ILE A 186 3.69 -24.83 1.12
CA ILE A 186 2.62 -25.46 0.34
C ILE A 186 2.15 -24.49 -0.73
N VAL A 187 1.99 -24.98 -1.96
CA VAL A 187 1.64 -24.16 -3.12
C VAL A 187 0.54 -24.80 -3.96
N LYS A 188 -0.26 -23.96 -4.64
CA LYS A 188 -1.02 -24.35 -5.83
C LYS A 188 -0.26 -23.92 -7.09
N LEU A 189 -0.25 -24.78 -8.11
CA LEU A 189 0.26 -24.44 -9.43
C LEU A 189 -0.87 -23.81 -10.24
N THR A 190 -0.58 -22.73 -10.97
CA THR A 190 -1.58 -21.97 -11.74
C THR A 190 -1.15 -21.81 -13.19
N GLY A 191 -2.09 -21.51 -14.08
CA GLY A 191 -1.86 -21.54 -15.53
C GLY A 191 -1.74 -22.98 -16.03
N ASN A 192 -1.11 -23.17 -17.19
CA ASN A 192 -0.89 -24.51 -17.71
C ASN A 192 0.23 -25.21 -16.93
N VAL A 193 -0.01 -26.47 -16.59
CA VAL A 193 0.97 -27.38 -16.00
C VAL A 193 1.22 -28.49 -17.02
N TYR A 194 2.48 -28.69 -17.40
CA TYR A 194 2.87 -29.67 -18.42
C TYR A 194 3.57 -30.86 -17.74
N PRO A 195 2.85 -31.95 -17.46
CA PRO A 195 3.44 -33.17 -16.95
C PRO A 195 4.14 -33.96 -18.05
N ILE A 196 5.37 -34.36 -17.80
CA ILE A 196 6.19 -35.22 -18.65
C ILE A 196 6.45 -36.49 -17.85
N LEU A 197 5.78 -37.57 -18.24
CA LEU A 197 5.78 -38.84 -17.49
C LEU A 197 6.90 -39.78 -17.93
N ASN A 198 7.21 -39.79 -19.23
CA ASN A 198 8.26 -40.59 -19.85
C ASN A 198 9.07 -39.66 -20.76
N ASP A 199 10.36 -39.49 -20.46
CA ASP A 199 11.31 -38.79 -21.31
C ASP A 199 12.52 -39.72 -21.48
N GLU A 200 12.78 -40.16 -22.72
CA GLU A 200 13.89 -41.08 -23.04
C GLU A 200 15.27 -40.49 -22.71
N ILE A 201 15.36 -39.17 -22.55
CA ILE A 201 16.60 -38.44 -22.21
C ILE A 201 16.79 -38.36 -20.69
N LEU A 202 15.71 -38.40 -19.90
CA LEU A 202 15.76 -38.29 -18.43
C LEU A 202 15.56 -39.66 -17.79
N THR A 203 16.68 -40.30 -17.45
CA THR A 203 16.73 -41.63 -16.81
C THR A 203 16.05 -41.74 -15.43
N GLU A 204 15.46 -40.68 -14.86
CA GLU A 204 14.61 -40.77 -13.66
C GLU A 204 13.43 -39.76 -13.61
N LYS A 205 12.25 -40.33 -13.33
CA LYS A 205 11.05 -39.76 -12.67
C LYS A 205 10.27 -38.65 -13.40
N PRO A 206 8.94 -38.57 -13.17
CA PRO A 206 8.07 -37.56 -13.78
C PRO A 206 8.53 -36.12 -13.48
N LEU A 207 8.43 -35.27 -14.50
CA LEU A 207 8.79 -33.85 -14.52
C LEU A 207 7.53 -33.00 -14.74
N LEU A 208 7.40 -31.89 -14.02
CA LEU A 208 6.37 -30.88 -14.25
C LEU A 208 7.02 -29.58 -14.72
N LYS A 209 6.52 -29.01 -15.83
CA LYS A 209 6.86 -27.65 -16.26
C LYS A 209 5.69 -26.70 -16.00
N ILE A 210 6.01 -25.48 -15.54
CA ILE A 210 5.02 -24.44 -15.21
C ILE A 210 5.30 -23.11 -15.90
N GLU A 211 4.22 -22.40 -16.24
CA GLU A 211 4.27 -21.07 -16.85
C GLU A 211 4.17 -19.93 -15.83
N ARG A 212 3.74 -20.21 -14.60
CA ARG A 212 3.46 -19.20 -13.58
C ARG A 212 4.11 -19.56 -12.27
N GLU A 213 4.62 -18.55 -11.59
CA GLU A 213 5.14 -18.72 -10.23
C GLU A 213 4.05 -19.34 -9.32
N PRO A 214 4.40 -20.39 -8.55
CA PRO A 214 3.44 -21.03 -7.65
C PRO A 214 2.84 -20.04 -6.65
N VAL A 215 1.58 -20.25 -6.30
CA VAL A 215 0.88 -19.43 -5.30
C VAL A 215 0.91 -20.17 -3.97
N GLN A 216 1.41 -19.52 -2.92
CA GLN A 216 1.42 -20.07 -1.56
C GLN A 216 -0.01 -20.22 -1.05
N ILE A 217 -0.35 -21.37 -0.48
CA ILE A 217 -1.70 -21.71 0.04
C ILE A 217 -1.61 -22.35 1.43
N THR A 218 -2.74 -22.40 2.12
CA THR A 218 -2.90 -23.14 3.37
C THR A 218 -3.98 -24.21 3.22
N GLY A 219 -3.73 -25.40 3.78
CA GLY A 219 -4.62 -26.55 3.66
C GLY A 219 -4.48 -27.31 2.34
N ARG A 220 -4.95 -28.56 2.33
CA ARG A 220 -5.07 -29.39 1.12
C ARG A 220 -6.49 -29.38 0.57
N TYR A 221 -7.45 -29.28 1.48
CA TYR A 221 -8.87 -29.24 1.21
C TYR A 221 -9.51 -28.05 1.91
N TYR A 222 -10.69 -27.65 1.43
CA TYR A 222 -11.54 -26.69 2.09
C TYR A 222 -13.01 -27.12 2.08
N GLY A 223 -13.75 -26.76 3.12
CA GLY A 223 -15.19 -27.01 3.25
C GLY A 223 -15.92 -25.76 3.72
N LEU A 224 -17.23 -25.67 3.48
CA LEU A 224 -18.08 -24.58 3.96
C LEU A 224 -18.96 -25.09 5.11
N VAL A 225 -18.79 -24.51 6.30
CA VAL A 225 -19.45 -25.00 7.52
C VAL A 225 -19.99 -23.87 8.39
N GLN A 226 -20.96 -24.21 9.24
CA GLN A 226 -21.30 -23.43 10.43
C GLN A 226 -20.58 -24.05 11.63
N ILE A 227 -19.94 -23.23 12.47
CA ILE A 227 -19.35 -23.68 13.74
C ILE A 227 -20.44 -23.58 14.82
N GLU A 228 -20.86 -24.72 15.37
CA GLU A 228 -21.97 -24.79 16.33
C GLU A 228 -21.51 -24.62 17.79
N GLY A 229 -20.28 -25.02 18.10
CA GLY A 229 -19.69 -24.87 19.43
C GLY A 229 -18.65 -25.95 19.74
N GLU A 230 -18.11 -25.93 20.96
CA GLU A 230 -17.18 -26.97 21.45
C GLU A 230 -17.86 -28.35 21.41
N ALA A 231 -17.13 -29.36 20.92
CA ALA A 231 -17.59 -30.74 20.89
C ALA A 231 -17.71 -31.30 22.31
N LYS A 232 -18.86 -31.89 22.64
CA LYS A 232 -19.17 -32.41 23.99
C LYS A 232 -18.57 -33.80 24.26
N ASP A 233 -18.37 -34.59 23.22
CA ASP A 233 -18.07 -36.04 23.32
C ASP A 233 -16.57 -36.36 23.32
N ILE A 234 -15.69 -35.35 23.22
CA ILE A 234 -14.24 -35.53 23.28
C ILE A 234 -13.76 -35.14 24.68
N THR A 235 -12.97 -36.02 25.33
CA THR A 235 -12.30 -35.71 26.60
C THR A 235 -11.62 -34.35 26.49
N LYS A 236 -12.06 -33.39 27.30
CA LYS A 236 -11.70 -31.97 27.20
C LYS A 236 -10.17 -31.77 27.39
N ASN A 237 -9.41 -31.81 26.31
CA ASN A 237 -8.00 -31.40 26.28
C ASN A 237 -7.96 -29.91 25.93
N SER A 238 -8.32 -29.06 26.89
CA SER A 238 -8.10 -27.62 26.76
C SER A 238 -6.59 -27.35 26.78
N PRO A 239 -6.07 -26.44 25.93
CA PRO A 239 -4.66 -26.06 25.96
C PRO A 239 -4.32 -25.36 27.28
N GLU A 240 -3.05 -25.40 27.67
CA GLU A 240 -2.59 -24.78 28.93
C GLU A 240 -2.49 -23.25 28.87
N ASP A 241 -2.21 -22.70 27.68
CA ASP A 241 -2.03 -21.26 27.45
C ASP A 241 -2.90 -20.78 26.28
N CYS A 242 -3.64 -19.71 26.50
CA CYS A 242 -4.57 -19.10 25.56
C CYS A 242 -4.83 -17.64 25.96
N PRO A 243 -5.40 -16.81 25.07
CA PRO A 243 -5.77 -15.46 25.46
C PRO A 243 -6.96 -15.45 26.42
N GLY A 244 -6.99 -14.44 27.28
CA GLY A 244 -8.05 -14.20 28.27
C GLY A 244 -7.94 -15.10 29.51
N LYS A 245 -9.05 -15.22 30.25
CA LYS A 245 -9.11 -15.99 31.51
C LYS A 245 -9.19 -17.50 31.26
N ASN A 246 -8.61 -18.26 32.18
CA ASN A 246 -8.80 -19.70 32.28
C ASN A 246 -10.23 -20.05 32.73
N PRO A 247 -10.77 -21.20 32.29
CA PRO A 247 -10.13 -22.21 31.44
C PRO A 247 -10.05 -21.77 29.96
N CYS A 248 -9.07 -22.32 29.24
CA CYS A 248 -8.96 -22.15 27.81
C CYS A 248 -10.09 -22.83 27.05
N ALA A 249 -10.48 -22.24 25.91
CA ALA A 249 -11.41 -22.84 24.98
C ALA A 249 -10.87 -24.19 24.49
N GLY A 250 -11.76 -25.17 24.29
CA GLY A 250 -11.40 -26.45 23.70
C GLY A 250 -10.92 -26.28 22.25
N GLU A 251 -10.16 -27.25 21.75
CA GLU A 251 -9.69 -27.24 20.35
C GLU A 251 -10.60 -28.02 19.40
N TYR A 252 -11.62 -28.73 19.89
CA TYR A 252 -12.51 -29.55 19.08
C TYR A 252 -13.90 -28.94 19.02
N TYR A 253 -14.42 -28.77 17.80
CA TYR A 253 -15.67 -28.09 17.53
C TYR A 253 -16.59 -28.99 16.71
N GLN A 254 -17.88 -29.00 17.07
CA GLN A 254 -18.91 -29.50 16.18
C GLN A 254 -19.19 -28.47 15.10
N VAL A 255 -19.19 -28.94 13.85
CA VAL A 255 -19.51 -28.13 12.69
C VAL A 255 -20.59 -28.81 11.87
N ARG A 256 -21.38 -27.99 11.20
CA ARG A 256 -22.42 -28.44 10.28
C ARG A 256 -22.08 -28.01 8.87
N HIS A 257 -21.99 -28.97 7.96
CA HIS A 257 -21.67 -28.72 6.56
C HIS A 257 -22.82 -28.04 5.83
N TYR A 258 -22.49 -27.16 4.87
CA TYR A 258 -23.45 -26.57 3.97
C TYR A 258 -24.03 -27.63 3.03
N ASN A 259 -25.35 -27.64 2.90
CA ASN A 259 -26.05 -28.55 2.00
C ASN A 259 -26.39 -27.83 0.70
N ARG A 260 -25.81 -28.33 -0.40
CA ARG A 260 -25.97 -27.75 -1.74
C ARG A 260 -27.39 -27.87 -2.30
N VAL A 261 -28.17 -28.84 -1.80
CA VAL A 261 -29.54 -29.09 -2.26
C VAL A 261 -30.54 -28.16 -1.56
N SER A 262 -30.49 -28.08 -0.23
CA SER A 262 -31.38 -27.19 0.54
C SER A 262 -30.92 -25.74 0.58
N GLN A 263 -29.65 -25.48 0.24
CA GLN A 263 -28.98 -24.18 0.37
C GLN A 263 -28.92 -23.64 1.81
N LEU A 264 -28.88 -24.55 2.78
CA LEU A 264 -28.82 -24.24 4.21
C LEU A 264 -27.67 -25.00 4.89
N PHE A 265 -27.28 -24.56 6.08
CA PHE A 265 -26.47 -25.37 7.00
C PHE A 265 -27.37 -26.40 7.67
N ASP A 266 -27.77 -27.44 6.94
CA ASP A 266 -28.53 -28.60 7.44
C ASP A 266 -27.88 -29.93 7.03
N GLY A 267 -26.66 -29.87 6.49
CA GLY A 267 -25.88 -31.03 6.08
C GLY A 267 -25.32 -31.85 7.25
N PRO A 268 -24.44 -32.83 6.94
CA PRO A 268 -23.84 -33.68 7.95
C PRO A 268 -23.09 -32.89 9.02
N VAL A 269 -23.19 -33.37 10.27
CA VAL A 269 -22.43 -32.85 11.41
C VAL A 269 -21.13 -33.61 11.52
N GLU A 270 -20.03 -32.89 11.76
CA GLU A 270 -18.70 -33.45 11.95
C GLU A 270 -18.02 -32.78 13.14
N THR A 271 -17.10 -33.49 13.80
CA THR A 271 -16.17 -32.86 14.75
C THR A 271 -14.85 -32.55 14.05
N VAL A 272 -14.46 -31.28 14.07
CA VAL A 272 -13.18 -30.80 13.52
C VAL A 272 -12.31 -30.24 14.64
N ARG A 273 -11.00 -30.17 14.40
CA ARG A 273 -10.06 -29.51 15.31
C ARG A 273 -9.72 -28.11 14.82
N ILE A 274 -9.96 -27.09 15.64
CA ILE A 274 -9.50 -25.72 15.43
C ILE A 274 -8.47 -25.41 16.53
N PRO A 275 -7.16 -25.52 16.23
CA PRO A 275 -6.13 -25.48 17.26
C PRO A 275 -5.89 -24.09 17.84
N GLN A 276 -5.57 -24.02 19.14
CA GLN A 276 -5.02 -22.83 19.78
C GLN A 276 -3.55 -22.72 19.42
N GLN A 277 -3.20 -21.63 18.74
CA GLN A 277 -1.81 -21.41 18.36
C GLN A 277 -0.94 -21.08 19.57
N PRO A 278 0.35 -21.47 19.56
CA PRO A 278 1.28 -21.12 20.62
C PRO A 278 1.44 -19.60 20.78
N ARG A 279 1.70 -19.15 22.01
CA ARG A 279 2.01 -17.75 22.27
C ARG A 279 3.39 -17.38 21.72
N GLY A 280 3.45 -16.34 20.89
CA GLY A 280 4.70 -15.82 20.35
C GLY A 280 5.55 -15.09 21.38
N ASN A 281 6.78 -14.75 20.99
CA ASN A 281 7.76 -14.05 21.86
C ASN A 281 7.36 -12.62 22.23
N ASN A 282 6.37 -12.07 21.54
CA ASN A 282 5.77 -10.78 21.81
C ASN A 282 4.58 -10.88 22.79
N ARG A 283 4.39 -12.04 23.45
CA ARG A 283 3.28 -12.36 24.35
C ARG A 283 1.90 -12.37 23.66
N ARG A 284 1.86 -12.33 22.33
CA ARG A 284 0.62 -12.38 21.54
C ARG A 284 0.40 -13.76 20.97
N PHE A 285 -0.87 -14.12 20.84
CA PHE A 285 -1.30 -15.23 20.00
C PHE A 285 -1.54 -14.71 18.59
N ILE A 286 -1.13 -15.47 17.59
CA ILE A 286 -1.39 -15.10 16.19
C ILE A 286 -2.87 -15.26 15.86
N SER A 287 -3.52 -16.31 16.40
CA SER A 287 -4.94 -16.61 16.31
C SER A 287 -5.39 -17.42 17.54
N THR A 288 -6.70 -17.49 17.76
CA THR A 288 -7.30 -18.25 18.86
C THR A 288 -8.67 -18.79 18.43
N PRO A 289 -9.08 -20.00 18.85
CA PRO A 289 -10.43 -20.50 18.58
C PRO A 289 -11.49 -19.88 19.52
N ARG A 290 -11.09 -19.11 20.54
CA ARG A 290 -12.00 -18.56 21.54
C ARG A 290 -13.10 -17.72 20.90
N TYR A 291 -14.35 -18.09 21.18
CA TYR A 291 -15.60 -17.45 20.74
C TYR A 291 -15.85 -17.42 19.23
N LEU A 292 -15.22 -18.30 18.45
CA LEU A 292 -15.50 -18.40 17.01
C LEU A 292 -16.96 -18.72 16.70
N GLU A 293 -17.62 -19.51 17.54
CA GLU A 293 -19.04 -19.88 17.41
C GLU A 293 -19.99 -18.69 17.64
N LYS A 294 -19.50 -17.62 18.29
CA LYS A 294 -20.25 -16.39 18.59
C LYS A 294 -19.85 -15.22 17.69
N ALA A 295 -18.85 -15.39 16.83
CA ALA A 295 -18.32 -14.32 16.02
C ALA A 295 -19.33 -13.89 14.94
N GLU A 296 -19.62 -12.58 14.89
CA GLU A 296 -20.53 -11.99 13.90
C GLU A 296 -20.12 -12.32 12.46
N THR A 297 -18.81 -12.31 12.20
CA THR A 297 -18.19 -12.63 10.92
C THR A 297 -18.50 -14.06 10.44
N GLY A 298 -18.88 -14.95 11.35
CA GLY A 298 -19.18 -16.35 11.10
C GLY A 298 -20.64 -16.70 10.86
N LYS A 299 -21.57 -15.74 10.92
CA LYS A 299 -23.01 -16.02 10.78
C LYS A 299 -23.41 -16.57 9.42
N GLU A 300 -22.75 -16.11 8.36
CA GLU A 300 -22.95 -16.59 6.99
C GLU A 300 -22.14 -17.87 6.68
N GLY A 301 -21.50 -18.44 7.71
CA GLY A 301 -20.62 -19.60 7.61
C GLY A 301 -19.13 -19.27 7.43
N TRP A 302 -18.33 -20.32 7.62
CA TRP A 302 -16.89 -20.32 7.54
C TRP A 302 -16.42 -21.28 6.45
N TYR A 303 -15.54 -20.82 5.57
CA TYR A 303 -14.68 -21.73 4.85
C TYR A 303 -13.54 -22.16 5.77
N ILE A 304 -13.46 -23.47 6.03
CA ILE A 304 -12.37 -24.09 6.79
C ILE A 304 -11.39 -24.72 5.81
N TYR A 305 -10.11 -24.40 5.92
CA TYR A 305 -9.03 -24.96 5.09
C TYR A 305 -8.15 -25.84 5.96
N GLY A 306 -7.82 -27.04 5.49
CA GLY A 306 -7.06 -28.00 6.29
C GLY A 306 -6.90 -29.37 5.63
N ALA A 307 -6.71 -30.38 6.47
CA ALA A 307 -6.62 -31.78 6.09
C ALA A 307 -6.87 -32.67 7.31
N LYS A 308 -7.16 -33.96 7.08
CA LYS A 308 -7.24 -34.94 8.17
C LYS A 308 -5.87 -35.25 8.76
N ASP A 309 -5.84 -35.39 10.08
CA ASP A 309 -4.71 -35.91 10.83
C ASP A 309 -4.65 -37.45 10.80
N LYS A 310 -3.71 -38.03 11.54
CA LYS A 310 -3.54 -39.49 11.63
C LYS A 310 -4.72 -40.21 12.30
N GLN A 311 -5.53 -39.48 13.07
CA GLN A 311 -6.73 -39.98 13.72
C GLN A 311 -7.97 -39.83 12.82
N GLY A 312 -7.82 -39.24 11.64
CA GLY A 312 -8.91 -39.00 10.70
C GLY A 312 -9.74 -37.75 11.00
N ILE A 313 -9.33 -36.92 11.97
CA ILE A 313 -10.02 -35.68 12.33
C ILE A 313 -9.55 -34.56 11.41
N PHE A 314 -10.48 -33.84 10.80
CA PHE A 314 -10.14 -32.67 9.99
C PHE A 314 -9.59 -31.57 10.90
N THR A 315 -8.32 -31.24 10.74
CA THR A 315 -7.65 -30.18 11.49
C THR A 315 -7.56 -28.92 10.63
N VAL A 316 -8.18 -27.85 11.12
CA VAL A 316 -8.25 -26.55 10.46
C VAL A 316 -6.91 -25.83 10.59
N GLN A 317 -6.42 -25.33 9.47
CA GLN A 317 -5.19 -24.55 9.34
C GLN A 317 -5.45 -23.11 8.93
N SER A 318 -6.60 -22.81 8.31
CA SER A 318 -7.01 -21.46 7.94
C SER A 318 -8.54 -21.30 7.97
N LEU A 319 -9.00 -20.11 8.33
CA LEU A 319 -10.41 -19.74 8.43
C LEU A 319 -10.71 -18.51 7.56
N LYS A 320 -11.72 -18.61 6.70
CA LYS A 320 -12.22 -17.50 5.89
C LYS A 320 -13.72 -17.31 6.10
N PRO A 321 -14.19 -16.18 6.66
CA PRO A 321 -15.61 -15.93 6.80
C PRO A 321 -16.26 -15.71 5.43
N ARG A 322 -17.38 -16.39 5.16
CA ARG A 322 -18.07 -16.33 3.86
C ARG A 322 -18.56 -14.93 3.54
N ALA A 323 -19.08 -14.21 4.55
CA ALA A 323 -19.61 -12.86 4.40
C ALA A 323 -18.60 -11.84 3.82
N LEU A 324 -17.30 -12.08 4.01
CA LEU A 324 -16.25 -11.16 3.57
C LEU A 324 -16.03 -11.16 2.06
N VAL A 325 -16.24 -12.29 1.39
CA VAL A 325 -15.85 -12.48 -0.02
C VAL A 325 -17.04 -12.49 -0.98
N GLN A 326 -18.27 -12.46 -0.46
CA GLN A 326 -19.47 -12.38 -1.29
C GLN A 326 -19.56 -11.03 -2.02
N LEU A 327 -20.14 -11.05 -3.22
CA LEU A 327 -20.49 -9.83 -3.97
C LEU A 327 -21.79 -9.20 -3.42
N LYS A 328 -21.85 -9.01 -2.09
CA LYS A 328 -22.98 -8.43 -1.37
C LYS A 328 -22.47 -7.30 -0.48
N PRO A 329 -22.30 -6.07 -1.00
CA PRO A 329 -21.78 -4.97 -0.21
C PRO A 329 -22.85 -4.52 0.80
N GLU A 330 -22.43 -4.14 1.99
CA GLU A 330 -23.30 -3.56 3.01
C GLU A 330 -23.85 -2.21 2.49
N ARG A 331 -22.96 -1.38 1.96
CA ARG A 331 -23.27 -0.04 1.44
C ARG A 331 -22.73 0.15 0.03
N VAL A 332 -23.49 0.87 -0.79
CA VAL A 332 -23.06 1.32 -2.12
C VAL A 332 -23.04 2.85 -2.14
N GLU A 333 -21.91 3.43 -2.51
CA GLU A 333 -21.70 4.87 -2.64
C GLU A 333 -21.56 5.24 -4.12
N LEU A 334 -22.54 6.00 -4.64
CA LEU A 334 -22.60 6.35 -6.07
C LEU A 334 -22.00 7.74 -6.37
N ASN A 335 -21.61 8.48 -5.34
CA ASN A 335 -21.16 9.85 -5.46
C ASN A 335 -19.68 9.99 -5.14
N LEU A 336 -18.97 10.79 -5.97
CA LEU A 336 -17.53 10.98 -5.85
C LEU A 336 -17.11 11.53 -4.47
N GLN A 337 -17.81 12.55 -3.96
CA GLN A 337 -17.46 13.21 -2.70
C GLN A 337 -17.61 12.30 -1.47
N PRO A 338 -18.76 11.62 -1.24
CA PRO A 338 -18.86 10.57 -0.23
C PRO A 338 -17.83 9.46 -0.39
N GLY A 339 -17.56 9.03 -1.63
CA GLY A 339 -16.53 8.02 -1.91
C GLY A 339 -15.14 8.44 -1.47
N GLN A 340 -14.72 9.67 -1.78
CA GLN A 340 -13.45 10.24 -1.33
C GLN A 340 -13.37 10.39 0.19
N ARG A 341 -14.46 10.82 0.83
CA ARG A 341 -14.54 10.91 2.30
C ARG A 341 -14.39 9.55 2.94
N TYR A 342 -14.97 8.50 2.34
CA TYR A 342 -14.80 7.14 2.83
C TYR A 342 -13.33 6.72 2.79
N ILE A 343 -12.67 6.90 1.64
CA ILE A 343 -11.25 6.56 1.45
C ILE A 343 -10.37 7.28 2.49
N ALA A 344 -10.53 8.60 2.60
CA ALA A 344 -9.66 9.43 3.44
C ALA A 344 -9.91 9.27 4.95
N ARG A 345 -11.14 8.93 5.36
CA ARG A 345 -11.56 9.00 6.78
C ARG A 345 -12.30 7.76 7.25
N GLU A 346 -13.49 7.51 6.69
CA GLU A 346 -14.45 6.54 7.27
C GLU A 346 -13.90 5.10 7.26
N ASN A 347 -13.09 4.74 6.26
CA ASN A 347 -12.48 3.41 6.12
C ASN A 347 -11.69 2.99 7.38
N TRP A 348 -11.08 3.95 8.09
CA TRP A 348 -10.25 3.71 9.27
C TRP A 348 -10.83 4.30 10.56
N GLN A 349 -12.01 4.89 10.49
CA GLN A 349 -12.65 5.53 11.62
C GLN A 349 -13.05 4.49 12.68
N ASN A 350 -12.86 4.86 13.96
CA ASN A 350 -13.22 4.05 15.13
C ASN A 350 -12.67 2.62 15.06
N THR A 351 -11.44 2.45 14.57
CA THR A 351 -10.85 1.13 14.34
C THR A 351 -10.84 0.26 15.62
N PRO A 352 -10.41 0.75 16.80
CA PRO A 352 -10.45 -0.03 18.05
C PRO A 352 -11.84 -0.53 18.44
N GLU A 353 -12.86 0.33 18.33
CA GLU A 353 -14.25 0.05 18.70
C GLU A 353 -14.91 -0.98 17.77
N ARG A 354 -14.34 -1.17 16.57
CA ARG A 354 -14.84 -2.07 15.53
C ARG A 354 -14.22 -3.46 15.58
N LYS A 355 -13.49 -3.81 16.64
CA LYS A 355 -12.91 -5.14 16.79
C LYS A 355 -13.95 -6.26 16.63
N GLY A 356 -13.58 -7.36 15.96
CA GLY A 356 -14.46 -8.49 15.66
C GLY A 356 -15.45 -8.23 14.52
N THR A 357 -15.41 -7.06 13.88
CA THR A 357 -16.32 -6.71 12.77
C THR A 357 -15.62 -6.68 11.42
N PHE A 358 -16.41 -6.80 10.36
CA PHE A 358 -16.01 -6.56 8.98
C PHE A 358 -16.94 -5.51 8.35
N GLN A 359 -16.52 -4.92 7.23
CA GLN A 359 -17.36 -4.09 6.37
C GLN A 359 -17.05 -4.38 4.90
N SER A 360 -18.09 -4.32 4.07
CA SER A 360 -17.97 -4.40 2.62
C SER A 360 -18.65 -3.21 1.98
N ILE A 361 -17.92 -2.35 1.29
CA ILE A 361 -18.46 -1.10 0.71
C ILE A 361 -18.06 -1.01 -0.76
N LEU A 362 -19.04 -0.82 -1.63
CA LEU A 362 -18.81 -0.60 -3.06
C LEU A 362 -18.95 0.90 -3.36
N ILE A 363 -17.94 1.49 -3.98
CA ILE A 363 -17.97 2.86 -4.46
C ILE A 363 -17.92 2.82 -5.99
N ASP A 364 -18.96 3.30 -6.66
CA ASP A 364 -19.05 3.30 -8.11
C ASP A 364 -19.75 4.56 -8.59
N THR A 365 -18.98 5.53 -9.07
CA THR A 365 -19.51 6.82 -9.54
C THR A 365 -20.06 6.78 -10.96
N SER A 366 -19.90 5.66 -11.66
CA SER A 366 -20.40 5.47 -13.02
C SER A 366 -21.79 4.82 -13.03
N ALA A 367 -22.14 4.10 -11.97
CA ALA A 367 -23.44 3.46 -11.81
C ALA A 367 -24.52 4.45 -11.38
N GLN A 368 -25.74 4.25 -11.88
CA GLN A 368 -26.90 5.09 -11.55
C GLN A 368 -27.62 4.64 -10.27
N ASN A 369 -27.49 3.36 -9.91
CA ASN A 369 -28.12 2.74 -8.75
C ASN A 369 -27.31 1.56 -8.21
N ARG A 370 -27.72 1.07 -7.03
CA ARG A 370 -27.07 -0.03 -6.29
C ARG A 370 -27.02 -1.33 -7.10
N GLU A 371 -28.13 -1.68 -7.74
CA GLU A 371 -28.28 -2.93 -8.49
C GLU A 371 -27.36 -2.95 -9.70
N GLN A 372 -27.26 -1.83 -10.42
CA GLN A 372 -26.35 -1.67 -11.55
C GLN A 372 -24.89 -1.83 -11.08
N ALA A 373 -24.49 -1.10 -10.03
CA ALA A 373 -23.11 -1.15 -9.52
C ALA A 373 -22.67 -2.57 -9.16
N ILE A 374 -23.54 -3.36 -8.53
CA ILE A 374 -23.24 -4.75 -8.15
C ILE A 374 -23.22 -5.65 -9.39
N LYS A 375 -24.20 -5.50 -10.31
CA LYS A 375 -24.35 -6.35 -11.50
C LYS A 375 -23.20 -6.19 -12.51
N GLU A 376 -22.46 -5.08 -12.44
CA GLU A 376 -21.24 -4.91 -13.23
C GLU A 376 -20.18 -5.97 -12.90
N TRP A 377 -20.18 -6.55 -11.70
CA TRP A 377 -19.23 -7.60 -11.32
C TRP A 377 -19.75 -8.99 -11.71
N LYS A 378 -19.11 -9.59 -12.72
CA LYS A 378 -19.53 -10.84 -13.36
C LYS A 378 -18.48 -11.92 -13.19
N GLU A 379 -18.88 -13.18 -13.31
CA GLU A 379 -17.97 -14.31 -13.29
C GLU A 379 -16.85 -14.12 -14.34
N GLY A 380 -15.60 -14.32 -13.91
CA GLY A 380 -14.43 -14.16 -14.76
C GLY A 380 -13.82 -12.75 -14.74
N ASP A 381 -14.50 -11.75 -14.18
CA ASP A 381 -13.93 -10.41 -14.01
C ASP A 381 -12.70 -10.44 -13.09
N TYR A 382 -11.76 -9.53 -13.37
CA TYR A 382 -10.57 -9.30 -12.57
C TYR A 382 -10.55 -7.88 -12.02
N GLY A 383 -10.11 -7.75 -10.77
CA GLY A 383 -9.81 -6.47 -10.14
C GLY A 383 -8.38 -6.43 -9.61
N LEU A 384 -7.74 -5.27 -9.70
CA LEU A 384 -6.48 -5.01 -9.02
C LEU A 384 -6.75 -4.85 -7.52
N VAL A 385 -6.07 -5.61 -6.68
CA VAL A 385 -6.17 -5.43 -5.22
C VAL A 385 -5.14 -4.43 -4.77
N ILE A 386 -5.56 -3.43 -4.00
CA ILE A 386 -4.69 -2.56 -3.21
C ILE A 386 -4.88 -2.98 -1.76
N HIS A 387 -3.86 -3.60 -1.19
CA HIS A 387 -3.90 -4.12 0.17
C HIS A 387 -3.17 -3.17 1.13
N THR A 388 -3.78 -2.92 2.28
CA THR A 388 -3.06 -2.40 3.44
C THR A 388 -3.59 -2.99 4.74
N PHE A 389 -2.73 -3.05 5.75
CA PHE A 389 -3.15 -3.37 7.12
C PHE A 389 -2.61 -2.35 8.12
N GLY A 390 -3.21 -2.30 9.30
CA GLY A 390 -2.80 -1.48 10.43
C GLY A 390 -2.02 -2.22 11.53
N GLY A 391 -1.96 -1.58 12.69
CA GLY A 391 -1.17 -2.02 13.83
C GLY A 391 -1.92 -2.85 14.87
N ILE A 392 -1.17 -3.29 15.87
CA ILE A 392 -1.68 -4.03 17.05
C ILE A 392 -1.53 -3.17 18.30
N GLY A 393 -2.65 -2.77 18.90
CA GLY A 393 -2.78 -2.06 20.18
C GLY A 393 -3.14 -3.00 21.34
N GLY A 394 -3.65 -2.43 22.43
CA GLY A 394 -4.01 -3.17 23.66
C GLY A 394 -2.85 -3.34 24.64
N ASP A 395 -3.03 -4.20 25.64
CA ASP A 395 -2.02 -4.51 26.66
C ASP A 395 -0.77 -5.15 26.06
N ASN A 396 -0.98 -6.04 25.08
CA ASN A 396 0.07 -6.69 24.32
C ASN A 396 0.36 -5.96 22.99
N ARG A 397 0.28 -4.63 22.96
CA ARG A 397 0.54 -3.80 21.77
C ARG A 397 1.93 -3.99 21.17
N GLU A 398 2.05 -3.68 19.88
CA GLU A 398 3.36 -3.49 19.25
C GLU A 398 3.93 -2.11 19.57
N ARG A 399 5.25 -1.97 19.38
CA ARG A 399 5.91 -0.69 19.60
C ARG A 399 5.59 0.25 18.44
N ILE A 400 5.12 1.45 18.78
CA ILE A 400 4.78 2.51 17.82
C ILE A 400 5.87 3.58 17.93
N SER A 401 6.51 3.92 16.81
CA SER A 401 7.54 4.97 16.78
C SER A 401 6.95 6.31 16.37
N GLY A 402 7.26 7.38 17.10
CA GLY A 402 6.81 8.74 16.77
C GLY A 402 5.30 8.89 16.60
N GLY A 403 4.50 8.08 17.31
CA GLY A 403 3.04 8.06 17.16
C GLY A 403 2.54 7.64 15.77
N THR A 404 3.36 6.94 14.98
CA THR A 404 3.06 6.51 13.61
C THR A 404 2.84 5.01 13.55
N VAL A 405 1.63 4.59 13.15
CA VAL A 405 1.32 3.19 12.83
C VAL A 405 1.61 2.99 11.36
N THR A 406 2.74 2.39 11.01
CA THR A 406 3.19 2.29 9.60
C THR A 406 2.29 1.40 8.77
N GLY A 407 1.94 0.21 9.28
CA GLY A 407 1.21 -0.79 8.52
C GLY A 407 2.05 -1.46 7.43
N HIS A 408 1.38 -1.96 6.40
CA HIS A 408 1.96 -2.61 5.22
C HIS A 408 1.17 -2.23 3.95
N PHE A 409 1.82 -2.30 2.79
CA PHE A 409 1.20 -2.04 1.49
C PHE A 409 1.67 -3.06 0.47
N SER A 410 0.74 -3.60 -0.31
CA SER A 410 1.04 -4.43 -1.46
C SER A 410 -0.08 -4.37 -2.49
N TYR A 411 0.19 -4.85 -3.69
CA TYR A 411 -0.85 -5.11 -4.68
C TYR A 411 -1.27 -6.58 -4.66
N GLY A 412 -2.30 -6.91 -5.43
CA GLY A 412 -2.74 -8.27 -5.68
C GLY A 412 -3.76 -8.31 -6.82
N VAL A 413 -4.45 -9.44 -6.94
CA VAL A 413 -5.54 -9.62 -7.89
C VAL A 413 -6.72 -10.29 -7.20
N ALA A 414 -7.92 -9.84 -7.50
CA ALA A 414 -9.15 -10.53 -7.17
C ALA A 414 -9.81 -11.00 -8.46
N LYS A 415 -10.27 -12.24 -8.49
CA LYS A 415 -11.09 -12.78 -9.57
C LYS A 415 -12.49 -13.04 -9.04
N VAL A 416 -13.51 -12.67 -9.80
CA VAL A 416 -14.89 -13.10 -9.50
C VAL A 416 -15.07 -14.54 -9.96
N VAL A 417 -15.34 -15.43 -9.01
CA VAL A 417 -15.51 -16.86 -9.25
C VAL A 417 -16.84 -17.34 -8.70
N LYS A 418 -17.36 -18.42 -9.26
CA LYS A 418 -18.53 -19.12 -8.72
C LYS A 418 -18.09 -20.08 -7.61
N ASP A 419 -18.67 -19.92 -6.43
CA ASP A 419 -18.43 -20.80 -5.29
C ASP A 419 -18.99 -22.21 -5.54
N PHE A 420 -18.23 -23.25 -5.18
CA PHE A 420 -18.63 -24.63 -5.42
C PHE A 420 -19.85 -25.05 -4.59
N PHE A 421 -19.89 -24.66 -3.32
CA PHE A 421 -20.92 -25.10 -2.38
C PHE A 421 -22.23 -24.35 -2.60
N THR A 422 -22.15 -23.02 -2.74
CA THR A 422 -23.33 -22.15 -2.79
C THR A 422 -23.76 -21.77 -4.20
N SER A 423 -22.90 -21.94 -5.22
CA SER A 423 -23.09 -21.41 -6.57
C SER A 423 -23.20 -19.88 -6.66
N GLU A 424 -22.94 -19.16 -5.57
CA GLU A 424 -22.90 -17.70 -5.55
C GLU A 424 -21.57 -17.17 -6.10
N LEU A 425 -21.58 -15.92 -6.59
CA LEU A 425 -20.33 -15.24 -6.97
C LEU A 425 -19.60 -14.72 -5.72
N GLN A 426 -18.28 -14.92 -5.70
CA GLN A 426 -17.39 -14.41 -4.66
C GLN A 426 -16.05 -13.96 -5.24
N PHE A 427 -15.29 -13.18 -4.47
CA PHE A 427 -13.91 -12.83 -4.78
C PHE A 427 -12.95 -13.96 -4.36
N ASP A 428 -12.15 -14.43 -5.32
CA ASP A 428 -10.92 -15.19 -5.09
C ASP A 428 -9.72 -14.24 -5.11
N ILE A 429 -9.05 -14.06 -3.96
CA ILE A 429 -8.05 -13.02 -3.75
C ILE A 429 -6.65 -13.64 -3.63
N ILE A 430 -5.73 -13.17 -4.47
CA ILE A 430 -4.31 -13.51 -4.43
C ILE A 430 -3.51 -12.24 -4.22
N TYR A 431 -2.77 -12.17 -3.11
CA TYR A 431 -1.87 -11.07 -2.81
C TYR A 431 -0.52 -11.26 -3.49
N TYR A 432 0.05 -10.15 -3.96
CA TYR A 432 1.40 -10.08 -4.52
C TYR A 432 2.28 -9.37 -3.49
N GLN A 433 2.72 -10.15 -2.50
CA GLN A 433 3.35 -9.63 -1.30
C GLN A 433 4.82 -9.31 -1.55
N VAL A 434 5.16 -8.03 -1.69
CA VAL A 434 6.53 -7.52 -1.54
C VAL A 434 6.75 -7.32 -0.04
N TYR A 435 7.21 -8.37 0.64
CA TYR A 435 7.20 -8.43 2.11
C TYR A 435 8.58 -8.74 2.66
N ALA A 436 9.10 -7.86 3.52
CA ALA A 436 10.41 -8.03 4.14
C ALA A 436 10.49 -9.29 5.01
N GLN A 437 11.70 -9.80 5.21
CA GLN A 437 11.95 -10.89 6.17
C GLN A 437 11.41 -10.47 7.54
N ASN A 438 10.76 -11.41 8.21
CA ASN A 438 9.95 -11.14 9.40
C ASN A 438 9.94 -12.34 10.35
N PRO A 439 9.57 -12.15 11.61
CA PRO A 439 9.59 -13.23 12.61
C PRO A 439 8.52 -14.31 12.40
N GLN A 440 7.49 -14.05 11.58
CA GLN A 440 6.41 -15.02 11.29
C GLN A 440 6.76 -15.97 10.12
N GLY A 441 7.84 -15.67 9.37
CA GLY A 441 8.18 -16.44 8.18
C GLY A 441 7.16 -16.30 7.05
N ILE A 442 6.49 -15.15 6.93
CA ILE A 442 5.72 -14.81 5.72
C ILE A 442 6.70 -14.56 4.58
N ILE A 443 6.51 -15.22 3.45
CA ILE A 443 7.46 -15.22 2.33
C ILE A 443 6.95 -14.27 1.24
N SER A 444 7.79 -13.32 0.81
CA SER A 444 7.52 -12.48 -0.35
C SER A 444 7.18 -13.31 -1.59
N GLY A 445 6.06 -13.03 -2.25
CA GLY A 445 5.55 -13.85 -3.36
C GLY A 445 4.04 -13.77 -3.52
N LYS A 446 3.51 -14.61 -4.42
CA LYS A 446 2.06 -14.78 -4.56
C LYS A 446 1.53 -15.59 -3.39
N ILE A 447 0.56 -15.05 -2.67
CA ILE A 447 -0.03 -15.70 -1.49
C ILE A 447 -1.55 -15.62 -1.60
N ASP A 448 -2.19 -16.77 -1.54
CA ASP A 448 -3.64 -16.88 -1.46
C ASP A 448 -4.18 -16.26 -0.17
N TRP A 449 -5.43 -15.79 -0.17
CA TRP A 449 -6.08 -15.27 1.03
C TRP A 449 -6.01 -16.25 2.21
N SER A 450 -6.19 -17.54 1.95
CA SER A 450 -6.10 -18.60 2.98
C SER A 450 -4.74 -18.61 3.69
N ALA A 451 -3.65 -18.25 3.01
CA ALA A 451 -2.28 -18.30 3.55
C ALA A 451 -1.79 -16.97 4.12
N TYR A 452 -2.19 -15.84 3.53
CA TYR A 452 -1.75 -14.52 3.98
C TYR A 452 -2.62 -13.95 5.10
N SER A 453 -3.94 -14.08 4.93
CA SER A 453 -4.92 -13.45 5.80
C SER A 453 -5.41 -14.45 6.83
N GLY A 454 -5.97 -15.58 6.37
CA GLY A 454 -6.73 -16.52 7.21
C GLY A 454 -5.94 -17.60 7.93
N ASP A 455 -4.65 -17.75 7.62
CA ASP A 455 -3.80 -18.81 8.18
C ASP A 455 -3.72 -18.68 9.70
N LEU A 456 -4.03 -19.76 10.41
CA LEU A 456 -4.04 -19.74 11.86
C LEU A 456 -2.63 -19.56 12.41
N GLN A 457 -1.61 -20.15 11.80
CA GLN A 457 -0.21 -20.12 12.27
C GLN A 457 0.50 -18.78 12.04
N ARG A 458 0.20 -18.08 10.94
CA ARG A 458 0.96 -16.88 10.53
C ARG A 458 0.13 -15.78 9.87
N GLY A 459 -1.15 -16.01 9.62
CA GLY A 459 -2.05 -15.07 8.95
C GLY A 459 -2.34 -13.84 9.80
N TRP A 460 -2.45 -12.68 9.17
CA TRP A 460 -2.57 -11.42 9.91
C TRP A 460 -4.00 -11.03 10.28
N VAL A 461 -5.04 -11.59 9.66
CA VAL A 461 -6.42 -11.05 9.78
C VAL A 461 -7.03 -11.25 11.17
N ALA A 462 -6.48 -12.19 11.95
CA ALA A 462 -6.82 -12.45 13.34
C ALA A 462 -6.29 -11.36 14.29
N SER A 463 -5.12 -10.80 13.99
CA SER A 463 -4.37 -9.93 14.91
C SER A 463 -4.22 -8.49 14.40
N ARG A 464 -4.51 -8.22 13.13
CA ARG A 464 -4.40 -6.88 12.53
C ARG A 464 -5.68 -6.47 11.78
N PRO A 465 -5.98 -5.18 11.70
CA PRO A 465 -7.03 -4.66 10.84
C PRO A 465 -6.58 -4.53 9.37
N PHE A 466 -7.40 -4.98 8.41
CA PHE A 466 -7.11 -4.93 6.96
C PHE A 466 -8.05 -3.99 6.22
N SER A 467 -7.57 -3.38 5.13
CA SER A 467 -8.40 -2.77 4.08
C SER A 467 -7.88 -3.25 2.74
N ASP A 468 -8.66 -4.10 2.07
CA ASP A 468 -8.42 -4.50 0.69
C ASP A 468 -9.36 -3.70 -0.22
N VAL A 469 -8.80 -3.03 -1.23
CA VAL A 469 -9.58 -2.32 -2.26
C VAL A 469 -9.47 -3.12 -3.55
N ILE A 470 -10.58 -3.65 -4.02
CA ILE A 470 -10.66 -4.32 -5.32
C ILE A 470 -11.08 -3.27 -6.35
N VAL A 471 -10.15 -2.93 -7.22
CA VAL A 471 -10.30 -1.91 -8.27
C VAL A 471 -10.69 -2.58 -9.57
N LYS A 472 -11.87 -2.27 -10.09
CA LYS A 472 -12.27 -2.61 -11.46
C LYS A 472 -12.26 -1.36 -12.33
N LEU A 473 -11.50 -1.45 -13.41
CA LEU A 473 -11.38 -0.39 -14.43
C LEU A 473 -10.94 -1.04 -15.74
N ASP A 474 -11.63 -0.74 -16.85
CA ASP A 474 -11.43 -1.43 -18.12
C ASP A 474 -9.99 -1.35 -18.63
N VAL A 475 -9.32 -0.20 -18.45
CA VAL A 475 -7.93 0.00 -18.89
C VAL A 475 -6.88 -0.79 -18.08
N LEU A 476 -7.29 -1.51 -17.03
CA LEU A 476 -6.42 -2.49 -16.36
C LEU A 476 -6.36 -3.83 -17.11
N SER A 477 -7.37 -4.12 -17.93
CA SER A 477 -7.41 -5.29 -18.82
C SER A 477 -6.58 -5.06 -20.09
N ASP A 478 -6.42 -6.12 -20.89
CA ASP A 478 -5.76 -6.02 -22.19
C ASP A 478 -6.59 -5.20 -23.18
N LEU A 479 -5.99 -4.15 -23.73
CA LEU A 479 -6.59 -3.32 -24.78
C LEU A 479 -5.93 -3.64 -26.12
N THR A 480 -6.67 -4.13 -27.10
CA THR A 480 -6.15 -4.36 -28.45
C THR A 480 -6.50 -3.19 -29.35
N ILE A 481 -5.48 -2.49 -29.85
CA ILE A 481 -5.61 -1.30 -30.72
C ILE A 481 -4.64 -1.46 -31.89
N ALA A 482 -5.12 -1.34 -33.13
CA ALA A 482 -4.29 -1.50 -34.32
C ALA A 482 -3.45 -2.80 -34.33
N ASN A 483 -4.06 -3.94 -33.96
CA ASN A 483 -3.40 -5.25 -33.79
C ASN A 483 -2.28 -5.28 -32.71
N GLN A 484 -2.19 -4.27 -31.86
CA GLN A 484 -1.25 -4.23 -30.75
C GLN A 484 -1.99 -4.30 -29.42
N THR A 485 -1.54 -5.20 -28.54
CA THR A 485 -2.13 -5.35 -27.21
C THR A 485 -1.37 -4.52 -26.17
N LEU A 486 -2.05 -3.54 -25.59
CA LEU A 486 -1.59 -2.75 -24.44
C LEU A 486 -2.12 -3.37 -23.15
N SER A 487 -1.22 -3.94 -22.34
CA SER A 487 -1.58 -4.67 -21.12
C SER A 487 -1.03 -3.99 -19.86
N PHE A 488 -1.65 -2.90 -19.41
CA PHE A 488 -1.12 -2.15 -18.26
C PHE A 488 -1.15 -2.96 -16.96
N GLY A 489 -2.29 -3.58 -16.62
CA GLY A 489 -2.43 -4.40 -15.41
C GLY A 489 -1.46 -5.60 -15.41
N ARG A 490 -1.29 -6.28 -16.55
CA ARG A 490 -0.32 -7.38 -16.67
C ARG A 490 1.11 -6.91 -16.43
N LYS A 491 1.54 -5.80 -17.06
CA LYS A 491 2.90 -5.25 -16.88
C LYS A 491 3.15 -4.83 -15.43
N LEU A 492 2.13 -4.34 -14.73
CA LEU A 492 2.18 -4.07 -13.29
C LEU A 492 2.45 -5.35 -12.50
N LEU A 493 1.62 -6.38 -12.67
CA LEU A 493 1.77 -7.65 -11.96
C LEU A 493 3.11 -8.33 -12.24
N GLU A 494 3.58 -8.32 -13.49
CA GLU A 494 4.91 -8.83 -13.88
C GLU A 494 6.04 -8.05 -13.19
N SER A 495 5.92 -6.72 -13.09
CA SER A 495 6.94 -5.90 -12.42
C SER A 495 6.96 -6.15 -10.92
N ILE A 496 5.80 -6.43 -10.32
CA ILE A 496 5.70 -6.82 -8.91
C ILE A 496 6.31 -8.22 -8.70
N GLU A 497 6.10 -9.19 -9.60
CA GLU A 497 6.73 -10.51 -9.53
C GLU A 497 8.25 -10.43 -9.43
N ILE A 498 8.88 -9.54 -10.20
CA ILE A 498 10.32 -9.27 -10.10
C ILE A 498 10.68 -8.74 -8.71
N MET A 499 9.93 -7.77 -8.17
CA MET A 499 10.19 -7.23 -6.83
C MET A 499 10.03 -8.29 -5.73
N MET A 500 9.03 -9.17 -5.85
CA MET A 500 8.79 -10.23 -4.88
C MET A 500 9.97 -11.21 -4.80
N ALA A 501 10.49 -11.64 -5.95
CA ALA A 501 11.65 -12.54 -6.02
C ALA A 501 12.92 -11.90 -5.45
N ARG A 502 13.18 -10.62 -5.77
CA ARG A 502 14.28 -9.84 -5.19
C ARG A 502 14.20 -9.76 -3.66
N TYR A 503 12.99 -9.55 -3.14
CA TYR A 503 12.75 -9.48 -1.70
C TYR A 503 13.04 -10.80 -0.98
N ARG A 504 12.74 -11.95 -1.61
CA ARG A 504 13.04 -13.26 -1.02
C ARG A 504 14.54 -13.47 -0.80
N THR A 505 15.37 -12.98 -1.72
CA THR A 505 16.82 -13.19 -1.71
C THR A 505 17.61 -12.02 -1.10
N GLY A 506 16.96 -10.87 -0.86
CA GLY A 506 17.65 -9.65 -0.44
C GLY A 506 18.62 -9.13 -1.50
N ASP A 507 18.27 -9.28 -2.78
CA ASP A 507 19.17 -9.06 -3.92
C ASP A 507 20.51 -9.82 -3.78
N GLY A 508 20.46 -11.03 -3.23
CA GLY A 508 21.63 -11.88 -2.98
C GLY A 508 22.29 -11.69 -1.61
N THR A 509 21.90 -10.68 -0.83
CA THR A 509 22.48 -10.44 0.50
C THR A 509 21.86 -11.28 1.61
N GLY A 510 20.77 -12.00 1.31
CA GLY A 510 20.03 -12.82 2.26
C GLY A 510 19.00 -12.09 3.10
N VAL A 511 18.86 -10.76 2.96
CA VAL A 511 17.83 -10.00 3.68
C VAL A 511 17.37 -8.76 2.92
N SER A 512 16.06 -8.57 2.88
CA SER A 512 15.39 -7.32 2.57
C SER A 512 14.82 -6.75 3.86
N SER A 513 15.23 -5.53 4.20
CA SER A 513 14.79 -4.83 5.41
C SER A 513 14.16 -3.50 5.07
N VAL A 514 13.22 -3.05 5.91
CA VAL A 514 12.57 -1.76 5.75
C VAL A 514 13.52 -0.64 6.19
N THR A 515 13.78 0.29 5.29
CA THR A 515 14.53 1.53 5.50
C THR A 515 13.68 2.71 4.99
N PRO A 516 14.07 3.97 5.25
CA PRO A 516 13.37 5.12 4.67
C PRO A 516 13.37 5.17 3.14
N SER A 517 14.28 4.47 2.45
CA SER A 517 14.41 4.47 0.98
C SER A 517 14.11 3.13 0.31
N THR A 518 13.97 2.05 1.09
CA THR A 518 13.55 0.71 0.67
C THR A 518 12.46 0.17 1.60
N SER A 519 11.25 -0.01 1.09
CA SER A 519 10.13 -0.50 1.90
C SER A 519 9.08 -1.14 0.99
N CYS A 520 8.22 -1.96 1.57
CA CYS A 520 7.16 -2.67 0.84
C CYS A 520 6.30 -1.73 -0.02
N VAL A 521 5.99 -0.53 0.50
CA VAL A 521 5.24 0.50 -0.22
C VAL A 521 6.05 1.14 -1.34
N GLN A 522 7.34 1.42 -1.11
CA GLN A 522 8.21 2.02 -2.13
C GLN A 522 8.48 1.08 -3.29
N ASP A 523 8.72 -0.21 -3.02
CA ASP A 523 9.04 -1.17 -4.08
C ASP A 523 7.78 -1.62 -4.83
N SER A 524 6.63 -1.69 -4.15
CA SER A 524 5.33 -1.81 -4.83
C SER A 524 5.07 -0.60 -5.74
N SER A 525 5.37 0.60 -5.27
CA SER A 525 5.25 1.84 -6.05
C SER A 525 6.25 1.91 -7.21
N GLN A 526 7.47 1.38 -7.03
CA GLN A 526 8.47 1.24 -8.08
C GLN A 526 7.98 0.30 -9.18
N ALA A 527 7.35 -0.83 -8.82
CA ALA A 527 6.78 -1.75 -9.79
C ALA A 527 5.69 -1.08 -10.65
N LEU A 528 4.84 -0.25 -10.04
CA LEU A 528 3.87 0.57 -10.76
C LEU A 528 4.54 1.57 -11.71
N TYR A 529 5.59 2.26 -11.25
CA TYR A 529 6.38 3.15 -12.09
C TYR A 529 6.99 2.42 -13.30
N ILE A 530 7.61 1.26 -13.09
CA ILE A 530 8.20 0.44 -14.15
C ILE A 530 7.14 0.04 -15.18
N ALA A 531 5.95 -0.36 -14.74
CA ALA A 531 4.85 -0.72 -15.64
C ALA A 531 4.42 0.44 -16.54
N MET A 532 4.33 1.65 -15.98
CA MET A 532 4.02 2.86 -16.76
C MET A 532 5.12 3.17 -17.79
N GLN A 533 6.40 3.02 -17.43
CA GLN A 533 7.50 3.25 -18.38
C GLN A 533 7.53 2.20 -19.51
N LYS A 534 7.31 0.92 -19.19
CA LYS A 534 7.21 -0.14 -20.20
C LYS A 534 6.05 0.11 -21.17
N LEU A 535 4.90 0.56 -20.67
CA LEU A 535 3.76 0.92 -21.49
C LEU A 535 4.08 2.12 -22.40
N LYS A 536 4.66 3.19 -21.82
CA LYS A 536 5.09 4.37 -22.58
C LYS A 536 6.07 4.00 -23.70
N GLN A 537 7.05 3.15 -23.40
CA GLN A 537 8.02 2.70 -24.40
C GLN A 537 7.35 1.92 -25.53
N GLN A 538 6.44 0.99 -25.20
CA GLN A 538 5.69 0.21 -26.19
C GLN A 538 4.90 1.13 -27.15
N VAL A 539 4.27 2.19 -26.62
CA VAL A 539 3.52 3.16 -27.42
C VAL A 539 4.46 3.98 -28.33
N ILE A 540 5.58 4.48 -27.79
CA ILE A 540 6.54 5.30 -28.54
C ILE A 540 7.22 4.49 -29.65
N SER A 541 7.51 3.20 -29.39
CA SER A 541 8.12 2.30 -30.38
C SER A 541 7.16 1.84 -31.48
N SER A 542 5.91 2.34 -31.48
CA SER A 542 4.86 1.90 -32.40
C SER A 542 4.29 3.05 -33.24
N PRO A 543 4.89 3.32 -34.42
CA PRO A 543 4.37 4.31 -35.36
C PRO A 543 2.94 4.00 -35.83
N GLU A 544 2.63 2.71 -36.02
CA GLU A 544 1.32 2.22 -36.46
C GLU A 544 0.22 2.59 -35.47
N LEU A 545 0.44 2.34 -34.18
CA LEU A 545 -0.52 2.71 -33.13
C LEU A 545 -0.73 4.23 -33.09
N ILE A 546 0.35 5.01 -33.18
CA ILE A 546 0.28 6.48 -33.16
C ILE A 546 -0.52 7.01 -34.35
N ASN A 547 -0.30 6.47 -35.55
CA ASN A 547 -1.04 6.87 -36.74
C ASN A 547 -2.50 6.48 -36.63
N TRP A 548 -2.79 5.24 -36.20
CA TRP A 548 -4.16 4.77 -36.00
C TRP A 548 -4.94 5.66 -35.03
N LEU A 549 -4.33 6.05 -33.91
CA LEU A 549 -4.95 6.94 -32.91
C LEU A 549 -5.24 8.35 -33.46
N LYS A 550 -4.45 8.84 -34.43
CA LYS A 550 -4.71 10.14 -35.08
C LYS A 550 -5.83 10.06 -36.10
N GLU A 551 -5.88 8.97 -36.86
CA GLU A 551 -6.85 8.74 -37.93
C GLU A 551 -8.23 8.34 -37.41
N ASN A 552 -8.32 7.81 -36.17
CA ASN A 552 -9.55 7.27 -35.59
C ASN A 552 -9.96 7.97 -34.27
N PRO A 553 -10.20 9.29 -34.25
CA PRO A 553 -10.46 10.05 -33.01
C PRO A 553 -11.77 9.69 -32.29
N SER A 554 -12.77 9.17 -33.01
CA SER A 554 -14.11 8.85 -32.48
C SER A 554 -14.29 7.38 -32.07
N GLN A 555 -13.29 6.52 -32.29
CA GLN A 555 -13.38 5.10 -31.95
C GLN A 555 -13.29 4.87 -30.44
N VAL A 556 -14.00 3.84 -29.94
CA VAL A 556 -14.07 3.50 -28.51
C VAL A 556 -12.67 3.18 -27.96
N GLU A 557 -11.85 2.48 -28.74
CA GLU A 557 -10.48 2.12 -28.38
C GLU A 557 -9.60 3.36 -28.16
N ASN A 558 -9.84 4.43 -28.91
CA ASN A 558 -9.11 5.69 -28.72
C ASN A 558 -9.57 6.39 -27.43
N SER A 559 -10.86 6.33 -27.09
CA SER A 559 -11.37 6.81 -25.80
C SER A 559 -10.75 6.04 -24.62
N LEU A 560 -10.68 4.71 -24.71
CA LEU A 560 -10.01 3.85 -23.72
C LEU A 560 -8.52 4.16 -23.61
N PHE A 561 -7.84 4.40 -24.74
CA PHE A 561 -6.45 4.86 -24.74
C PHE A 561 -6.31 6.23 -24.06
N GLY A 562 -7.23 7.15 -24.30
CA GLY A 562 -7.32 8.43 -23.61
C GLY A 562 -7.47 8.29 -22.08
N GLN A 563 -8.35 7.39 -21.64
CA GLN A 563 -8.52 7.06 -20.21
C GLN A 563 -7.26 6.43 -19.62
N LEU A 564 -6.60 5.51 -20.33
CA LEU A 564 -5.34 4.91 -19.90
C LEU A 564 -4.24 5.97 -19.77
N LYS A 565 -4.12 6.88 -20.75
CA LYS A 565 -3.18 7.99 -20.72
C LYS A 565 -3.44 8.90 -19.51
N GLN A 566 -4.69 9.25 -19.25
CA GLN A 566 -5.09 10.08 -18.11
C GLN A 566 -4.78 9.39 -16.77
N LEU A 567 -5.08 8.09 -16.64
CA LEU A 567 -4.74 7.29 -15.47
C LEU A 567 -3.23 7.30 -15.21
N VAL A 568 -2.43 6.99 -16.23
CA VAL A 568 -0.95 6.97 -16.13
C VAL A 568 -0.39 8.34 -15.75
N GLN A 569 -0.92 9.43 -16.33
CA GLN A 569 -0.51 10.78 -15.98
C GLN A 569 -0.82 11.11 -14.51
N ASN A 570 -2.00 10.74 -14.02
CA ASN A 570 -2.40 10.97 -12.63
C ASN A 570 -1.58 10.13 -11.64
N LEU A 571 -1.34 8.86 -11.93
CA LEU A 571 -0.46 7.99 -11.11
C LEU A 571 0.97 8.53 -11.08
N ASN A 572 1.50 9.01 -12.21
CA ASN A 572 2.85 9.56 -12.29
C ASN A 572 3.03 10.83 -11.44
N LYS A 573 2.01 11.67 -11.31
CA LYS A 573 2.04 12.86 -10.42
C LYS A 573 2.29 12.50 -8.94
N ILE A 574 1.86 11.32 -8.51
CA ILE A 574 2.05 10.86 -7.12
C ILE A 574 3.37 10.11 -6.94
N LEU A 575 3.75 9.30 -7.92
CA LEU A 575 5.00 8.53 -7.87
C LEU A 575 6.25 9.41 -8.05
N VAL A 576 6.15 10.51 -8.81
CA VAL A 576 7.24 11.45 -9.08
C VAL A 576 6.82 12.89 -8.73
N PRO A 577 6.61 13.20 -7.44
CA PRO A 577 5.93 14.44 -7.02
C PRO A 577 6.73 15.72 -7.32
N SER A 578 8.06 15.65 -7.37
CA SER A 578 8.93 16.80 -7.66
C SER A 578 9.35 16.91 -9.12
N GLY A 579 8.85 16.03 -10.00
CA GLY A 579 9.34 15.88 -11.38
C GLY A 579 10.74 15.27 -11.49
N VAL A 580 11.47 15.12 -10.38
CA VAL A 580 12.80 14.49 -10.33
C VAL A 580 12.66 13.02 -9.92
N ILE A 581 12.91 12.13 -10.87
CA ILE A 581 12.82 10.68 -10.67
C ILE A 581 14.00 10.20 -9.81
N ARG A 582 13.76 9.18 -8.99
CA ARG A 582 14.84 8.47 -8.29
C ARG A 582 15.72 7.73 -9.31
N ALA A 583 17.04 7.90 -9.21
CA ALA A 583 17.99 7.30 -10.16
C ALA A 583 17.88 5.76 -10.24
N ASP A 584 17.67 5.09 -9.10
CA ASP A 584 17.48 3.64 -9.04
C ASP A 584 16.16 3.19 -9.68
N TRP A 585 15.10 4.00 -9.59
CA TRP A 585 13.82 3.71 -10.26
C TRP A 585 13.93 3.86 -11.77
N GLN A 586 14.60 4.92 -12.22
CA GLN A 586 14.83 5.16 -13.63
C GLN A 586 15.70 4.05 -14.25
N GLN A 587 16.84 3.74 -13.63
CA GLN A 587 17.74 2.69 -14.09
C GLN A 587 17.04 1.33 -14.16
N ASN A 588 16.31 0.94 -13.11
CA ASN A 588 15.57 -0.31 -13.10
C ASN A 588 14.50 -0.35 -14.19
N ALA A 589 13.81 0.76 -14.46
CA ALA A 589 12.86 0.84 -15.56
C ALA A 589 13.55 0.69 -16.93
N GLU A 590 14.70 1.32 -17.14
CA GLU A 590 15.46 1.25 -18.40
C GLU A 590 16.01 -0.18 -18.66
N VAL A 591 16.57 -0.83 -17.63
CA VAL A 591 17.02 -2.24 -17.69
C VAL A 591 15.85 -3.19 -17.96
N LEU A 592 14.69 -2.96 -17.32
CA LEU A 592 13.50 -3.78 -17.53
C LEU A 592 12.79 -3.50 -18.84
N ALA A 593 12.97 -2.31 -19.42
CA ALA A 593 12.49 -1.96 -20.76
C ALA A 593 13.46 -2.38 -21.87
N GLY A 594 14.66 -2.85 -21.53
CA GLY A 594 15.70 -3.27 -22.49
C GLY A 594 16.36 -2.10 -23.23
N VAL A 595 16.30 -0.89 -22.66
CA VAL A 595 16.80 0.35 -23.27
C VAL A 595 18.25 0.65 -22.83
N ALA A 596 18.69 0.13 -21.69
CA ALA A 596 20.05 0.28 -21.18
C ALA A 596 20.83 -1.04 -21.26
N GLY A 597 22.12 -0.98 -21.62
CA GLY A 597 23.04 -2.14 -21.70
C GLY A 597 23.55 -2.66 -20.34
N GLY A 598 22.79 -2.46 -19.26
CA GLY A 598 23.14 -2.92 -17.91
C GLY A 598 22.50 -4.28 -17.59
N GLU A 599 23.26 -5.19 -16.99
CA GLU A 599 22.80 -6.56 -16.70
C GLU A 599 22.03 -6.71 -15.37
N ARG A 600 22.11 -5.73 -14.45
CA ARG A 600 21.55 -5.87 -13.08
C ARG A 600 20.77 -4.65 -12.58
N LEU A 601 19.70 -4.92 -11.83
CA LEU A 601 18.89 -3.93 -11.12
C LEU A 601 19.63 -3.38 -9.90
N THR A 602 19.36 -2.12 -9.54
CA THR A 602 20.01 -1.41 -8.42
C THR A 602 19.00 -0.99 -7.34
N THR A 603 19.50 -0.63 -6.16
CA THR A 603 18.71 -0.07 -5.05
C THR A 603 19.32 1.24 -4.56
N GLY A 604 18.49 2.26 -4.37
CA GLY A 604 18.93 3.54 -3.81
C GLY A 604 18.98 3.50 -2.29
N GLU A 605 20.17 3.55 -1.70
CA GLU A 605 20.35 3.47 -0.23
C GLU A 605 20.35 4.84 0.49
N THR A 606 20.14 5.97 -0.20
CA THR A 606 20.27 7.29 0.42
C THR A 606 18.97 7.83 0.99
N VAL A 607 19.05 8.56 2.11
CA VAL A 607 17.92 9.32 2.71
C VAL A 607 17.33 10.31 1.70
N LEU A 608 18.18 10.90 0.84
CA LEU A 608 17.75 11.81 -0.23
C LEU A 608 16.86 11.10 -1.25
N SER A 609 17.10 9.82 -1.54
CA SER A 609 16.24 9.01 -2.40
C SER A 609 14.84 8.84 -1.79
N GLY A 610 14.73 8.64 -0.47
CA GLY A 610 13.44 8.55 0.23
C GLY A 610 12.63 9.85 0.15
N LEU A 611 13.29 11.00 0.32
CA LEU A 611 12.65 12.33 0.21
C LEU A 611 12.09 12.61 -1.21
N ARG A 612 12.73 12.08 -2.26
CA ARG A 612 12.25 12.25 -3.65
C ARG A 612 10.97 11.46 -3.93
N SER A 613 10.71 10.38 -3.21
CA SER A 613 9.49 9.56 -3.30
C SER A 613 8.66 9.62 -2.01
N TRP A 614 8.64 10.77 -1.33
CA TRP A 614 8.07 10.87 0.02
C TRP A 614 6.56 10.54 0.09
N ARG A 615 5.79 10.80 -0.99
CA ARG A 615 4.36 10.45 -1.09
C ARG A 615 4.10 8.95 -1.02
N THR A 616 5.08 8.13 -1.37
CA THR A 616 5.00 6.66 -1.33
C THR A 616 5.79 6.05 -0.16
N MET A 617 6.14 6.83 0.86
CA MET A 617 6.87 6.31 2.03
C MET A 617 5.97 5.63 3.07
N LEU A 618 4.67 5.93 3.08
CA LEU A 618 3.74 5.42 4.08
C LEU A 618 2.62 4.60 3.43
N PRO A 619 2.40 3.35 3.89
CA PRO A 619 1.32 2.50 3.42
C PRO A 619 -0.05 3.18 3.40
N ARG A 620 -0.42 3.87 4.49
CA ARG A 620 -1.70 4.58 4.60
C ARG A 620 -1.88 5.60 3.48
N ARG A 621 -0.83 6.38 3.18
CA ARG A 621 -0.88 7.43 2.16
C ARG A 621 -1.00 6.83 0.77
N ALA A 622 -0.17 5.85 0.44
CA ALA A 622 -0.18 5.19 -0.86
C ALA A 622 -1.53 4.50 -1.13
N HIS A 623 -2.09 3.81 -0.14
CA HIS A 623 -3.41 3.20 -0.22
C HIS A 623 -4.51 4.22 -0.58
N ASP A 624 -4.59 5.31 0.17
CA ASP A 624 -5.65 6.31 0.00
C ASP A 624 -5.48 7.11 -1.30
N GLU A 625 -4.25 7.52 -1.64
CA GLU A 625 -3.96 8.31 -2.84
C GLU A 625 -4.15 7.49 -4.12
N VAL A 626 -3.66 6.24 -4.18
CA VAL A 626 -3.85 5.37 -5.36
C VAL A 626 -5.32 5.03 -5.55
N SER A 627 -6.04 4.67 -4.47
CA SER A 627 -7.49 4.42 -4.53
C SER A 627 -8.25 5.65 -5.01
N SER A 628 -7.91 6.83 -4.49
CA SER A 628 -8.52 8.09 -4.92
C SER A 628 -8.27 8.36 -6.40
N ILE A 629 -7.06 8.13 -6.92
CA ILE A 629 -6.79 8.28 -8.36
C ILE A 629 -7.69 7.36 -9.18
N PHE A 630 -7.79 6.09 -8.81
CA PHE A 630 -8.65 5.16 -9.54
C PHE A 630 -10.11 5.62 -9.53
N LEU A 631 -10.64 6.08 -8.39
CA LEU A 631 -11.99 6.62 -8.30
C LEU A 631 -12.20 7.82 -9.23
N HIS A 632 -11.24 8.76 -9.29
CA HIS A 632 -11.30 9.91 -10.21
C HIS A 632 -11.24 9.52 -11.69
N ASN A 633 -10.72 8.33 -12.01
CA ASN A 633 -10.68 7.80 -13.37
C ASN A 633 -11.85 6.84 -13.64
N ASN A 634 -12.96 7.00 -12.89
CA ASN A 634 -14.21 6.23 -12.99
C ASN A 634 -14.06 4.73 -12.72
N ALA A 635 -13.13 4.33 -11.85
CA ALA A 635 -13.04 2.95 -11.40
C ALA A 635 -14.15 2.62 -10.38
N SER A 636 -14.63 1.38 -10.44
CA SER A 636 -15.47 0.78 -9.41
C SER A 636 -14.56 0.22 -8.31
N LEU A 637 -14.74 0.65 -7.06
CA LEU A 637 -13.88 0.31 -5.92
C LEU A 637 -14.66 -0.47 -4.87
N TRP A 638 -14.26 -1.73 -4.63
CA TRP A 638 -14.86 -2.57 -3.60
C TRP A 638 -13.94 -2.69 -2.40
N PHE A 639 -14.32 -2.09 -1.28
CA PHE A 639 -13.56 -2.13 -0.02
C PHE A 639 -14.00 -3.31 0.83
N LEU A 640 -13.04 -4.14 1.23
CA LEU A 640 -13.20 -5.22 2.21
C LEU A 640 -12.36 -4.87 3.45
N ARG A 641 -13.04 -4.45 4.51
CA ARG A 641 -12.41 -4.00 5.76
C ARG A 641 -12.63 -5.03 6.85
N THR A 642 -11.58 -5.43 7.56
CA THR A 642 -11.66 -6.34 8.71
C THR A 642 -10.94 -5.78 9.93
N ASN A 643 -11.37 -6.14 11.13
CA ASN A 643 -10.75 -5.71 12.38
C ASN A 643 -10.61 -6.88 13.36
N GLN A 644 -9.53 -7.68 13.22
CA GLN A 644 -9.25 -8.81 14.12
C GLN A 644 -10.44 -9.79 14.24
N ILE A 645 -10.67 -10.58 13.18
CA ILE A 645 -11.94 -11.30 12.97
C ILE A 645 -11.90 -12.82 13.15
N LEU A 646 -10.76 -13.41 13.53
CA LEU A 646 -10.61 -14.87 13.73
C LEU A 646 -10.36 -15.18 15.20
N GLY A 647 -11.46 -15.21 15.95
CA GLY A 647 -11.46 -15.44 17.40
C GLY A 647 -11.25 -14.15 18.21
N TRP A 648 -11.30 -14.29 19.54
CA TRP A 648 -11.27 -13.16 20.46
C TRP A 648 -10.10 -13.22 21.45
N ASP A 649 -9.18 -12.27 21.33
CA ASP A 649 -8.10 -12.02 22.28
C ASP A 649 -8.26 -10.64 22.92
N GLU A 650 -8.74 -10.56 24.16
CA GLU A 650 -8.99 -9.28 24.87
C GLU A 650 -7.74 -8.42 25.09
N THR A 651 -6.53 -8.99 24.96
CA THR A 651 -5.27 -8.29 25.26
C THR A 651 -4.75 -7.45 24.10
N ILE A 652 -5.37 -7.54 22.92
CA ILE A 652 -5.01 -6.78 21.73
C ILE A 652 -6.17 -5.93 21.22
N LEU A 653 -5.85 -4.83 20.53
CA LEU A 653 -6.83 -3.97 19.85
C LEU A 653 -6.36 -3.67 18.43
N PRO A 654 -7.27 -3.54 17.44
CA PRO A 654 -6.87 -3.13 16.11
C PRO A 654 -6.51 -1.63 16.12
N LEU A 655 -5.41 -1.26 15.45
CA LEU A 655 -5.03 0.15 15.23
C LEU A 655 -5.00 0.47 13.74
N ALA A 656 -5.59 1.59 13.33
CA ALA A 656 -5.51 2.03 11.95
C ALA A 656 -4.05 2.34 11.56
N PRO A 657 -3.61 2.06 10.32
CA PRO A 657 -2.39 2.64 9.78
C PRO A 657 -2.59 4.15 9.64
N THR A 658 -1.54 4.89 9.95
CA THR A 658 -1.61 6.36 10.05
C THR A 658 -0.61 7.04 9.12
N LEU A 659 -0.85 8.33 8.89
CA LEU A 659 0.20 9.22 8.41
C LEU A 659 1.26 9.45 9.51
N LEU A 660 2.31 10.20 9.19
CA LEU A 660 3.33 10.58 10.17
C LEU A 660 2.67 11.28 11.36
N PHE A 661 3.04 10.85 12.56
CA PHE A 661 2.53 11.36 13.83
C PHE A 661 1.02 11.19 14.04
N GLY A 662 0.38 10.24 13.36
CA GLY A 662 -1.09 10.13 13.36
C GLY A 662 -1.76 9.93 14.72
N GLN A 663 -1.04 9.45 15.74
CA GLN A 663 -1.54 9.41 17.13
C GLN A 663 -1.50 10.79 17.83
N ILE A 664 -1.03 11.83 17.15
CA ILE A 664 -1.01 13.24 17.57
C ILE A 664 -1.80 14.04 16.52
N PRO A 665 -3.15 14.01 16.53
CA PRO A 665 -3.97 14.39 15.38
C PRO A 665 -3.71 15.80 14.85
N LEU A 666 -3.69 16.81 15.73
CA LEU A 666 -3.47 18.21 15.32
C LEU A 666 -2.14 18.41 14.61
N PHE A 667 -1.07 17.79 15.12
CA PHE A 667 0.25 17.87 14.52
C PHE A 667 0.33 17.09 13.21
N SER A 668 -0.26 15.89 13.16
CA SER A 668 -0.32 15.08 11.95
C SER A 668 -1.08 15.79 10.83
N THR A 669 -2.24 16.38 11.12
CA THR A 669 -3.03 17.16 10.16
C THR A 669 -2.25 18.37 9.66
N ALA A 670 -1.70 19.19 10.55
CA ALA A 670 -0.91 20.36 10.17
C ALA A 670 0.30 19.98 9.30
N PHE A 671 1.04 18.95 9.71
CA PHE A 671 2.20 18.45 8.97
C PHE A 671 1.79 17.89 7.61
N THR A 672 0.70 17.11 7.54
CA THR A 672 0.21 16.54 6.29
C THR A 672 -0.23 17.61 5.31
N ARG A 673 -0.99 18.62 5.77
CA ARG A 673 -1.40 19.78 4.96
C ARG A 673 -0.19 20.53 4.43
N LEU A 674 0.76 20.83 5.31
CA LEU A 674 2.00 21.51 4.98
C LEU A 674 2.76 20.81 3.86
N ILE A 675 3.11 19.54 4.04
CA ILE A 675 3.90 18.82 3.05
C ILE A 675 3.11 18.62 1.76
N SER A 676 1.80 18.32 1.85
CA SER A 676 0.97 18.13 0.65
C SER A 676 0.88 19.40 -0.19
N ALA A 677 0.62 20.55 0.43
CA ALA A 677 0.52 21.83 -0.26
C ALA A 677 1.86 22.33 -0.83
N LEU A 678 2.97 22.08 -0.13
CA LEU A 678 4.31 22.50 -0.59
C LEU A 678 4.78 21.71 -1.83
N THR A 679 4.37 20.46 -1.94
CA THR A 679 4.92 19.51 -2.90
C THR A 679 3.91 19.05 -3.94
N TYR A 680 2.67 19.56 -3.91
CA TYR A 680 1.70 19.24 -4.94
C TYR A 680 2.20 19.75 -6.31
N PRO A 681 2.33 18.86 -7.31
CA PRO A 681 2.87 19.23 -8.60
C PRO A 681 1.91 20.16 -9.33
N LEU A 682 2.44 21.27 -9.85
CA LEU A 682 1.68 22.24 -10.63
C LEU A 682 1.85 21.96 -12.12
N SER A 683 0.74 22.03 -12.85
CA SER A 683 0.70 22.05 -14.30
C SER A 683 0.77 23.49 -14.84
N PRO A 684 1.07 23.71 -16.14
CA PRO A 684 0.95 25.03 -16.76
C PRO A 684 -0.47 25.61 -16.66
N GLU A 685 -1.50 24.76 -16.70
CA GLU A 685 -2.91 25.16 -16.58
C GLU A 685 -3.21 25.82 -15.23
N ASP A 686 -2.62 25.30 -14.14
CA ASP A 686 -2.75 25.87 -12.81
C ASP A 686 -2.21 27.31 -12.73
N TRP A 687 -1.14 27.60 -13.48
CA TRP A 687 -0.57 28.94 -13.58
C TRP A 687 -1.42 29.87 -14.44
N TYR A 688 -2.00 29.40 -15.55
CA TYR A 688 -2.94 30.18 -16.35
C TYR A 688 -4.19 30.55 -15.55
N LEU A 689 -4.73 29.60 -14.78
CA LEU A 689 -5.84 29.85 -13.87
C LEU A 689 -5.48 30.91 -12.81
N SER A 690 -4.30 30.79 -12.22
CA SER A 690 -3.83 31.73 -11.20
C SER A 690 -3.59 33.14 -11.77
N LEU A 691 -3.12 33.23 -13.02
CA LEU A 691 -3.03 34.50 -13.74
C LEU A 691 -4.41 35.09 -14.00
N GLY A 692 -5.39 34.29 -14.45
CA GLY A 692 -6.77 34.72 -14.63
C GLY A 692 -7.38 35.30 -13.35
N LEU A 693 -7.18 34.61 -12.23
CA LEU A 693 -7.61 35.07 -10.90
C LEU A 693 -6.95 36.40 -10.50
N LEU A 694 -5.65 36.56 -10.74
CA LEU A 694 -4.92 37.82 -10.50
C LEU A 694 -5.47 38.97 -11.35
N LEU A 695 -5.79 38.73 -12.62
CA LEU A 695 -6.35 39.73 -13.52
C LEU A 695 -7.76 40.16 -13.09
N ILE A 696 -8.61 39.21 -12.67
CA ILE A 696 -9.95 39.52 -12.14
C ILE A 696 -9.84 40.37 -10.88
N TYR A 697 -8.97 40.00 -9.94
CA TYR A 697 -8.69 40.82 -8.75
C TYR A 697 -8.24 42.23 -9.14
N GLY A 698 -7.27 42.33 -10.06
CA GLY A 698 -6.73 43.59 -10.55
C GLY A 698 -7.82 44.48 -11.16
N LEU A 699 -8.70 43.92 -11.99
CA LEU A 699 -9.80 44.66 -12.60
C LEU A 699 -10.72 45.29 -11.54
N ILE A 700 -11.12 44.51 -10.53
CA ILE A 700 -12.00 45.01 -9.45
C ILE A 700 -11.29 46.09 -8.62
N VAL A 701 -10.06 45.82 -8.18
CA VAL A 701 -9.32 46.67 -7.24
C VAL A 701 -8.81 47.94 -7.90
N LEU A 702 -8.37 47.90 -9.15
CA LEU A 702 -7.96 49.10 -9.88
C LEU A 702 -9.17 50.02 -10.11
N SER A 703 -10.31 49.48 -10.56
CA SER A 703 -11.52 50.28 -10.80
C SER A 703 -12.03 50.97 -9.53
N ILE A 704 -12.15 50.23 -8.43
CA ILE A 704 -12.63 50.79 -7.16
C ILE A 704 -11.55 51.68 -6.52
N GLY A 705 -10.30 51.24 -6.56
CA GLY A 705 -9.19 51.87 -5.85
C GLY A 705 -8.82 53.23 -6.41
N PHE A 706 -8.84 53.42 -7.74
CA PHE A 706 -8.69 54.75 -8.33
C PHE A 706 -9.91 55.63 -8.09
N LYS A 707 -11.13 55.08 -8.17
CA LYS A 707 -12.36 55.85 -7.93
C LYS A 707 -12.47 56.41 -6.50
N LEU A 708 -11.89 55.71 -5.52
CA LEU A 708 -11.91 56.10 -4.11
C LEU A 708 -10.59 56.75 -3.63
N ASP A 709 -9.71 57.15 -4.56
CA ASP A 709 -8.37 57.70 -4.28
C ASP A 709 -7.51 56.83 -3.35
N PHE A 710 -7.83 55.54 -3.30
CA PHE A 710 -7.06 54.56 -2.54
C PHE A 710 -5.77 54.20 -3.27
N LEU A 711 -5.78 54.14 -4.59
CA LEU A 711 -4.63 53.86 -5.45
C LEU A 711 -4.19 55.11 -6.21
N THR A 712 -2.89 55.31 -6.36
CA THR A 712 -2.31 56.43 -7.12
C THR A 712 -1.14 55.94 -7.95
N TRP A 713 -1.12 56.22 -9.24
CA TRP A 713 0.01 55.81 -10.09
C TRP A 713 1.28 56.54 -9.66
N LYS A 714 2.24 55.80 -9.13
CA LYS A 714 3.56 56.32 -8.82
C LYS A 714 4.60 55.21 -8.84
N LEU A 715 5.53 55.34 -9.77
CA LEU A 715 6.69 54.48 -9.84
C LEU A 715 7.71 54.90 -8.77
N VAL A 716 8.13 53.92 -7.99
CA VAL A 716 9.16 54.08 -6.96
C VAL A 716 10.53 53.71 -7.55
N ASP A 717 11.56 54.54 -7.31
CA ASP A 717 12.93 54.23 -7.75
C ASP A 717 13.46 52.93 -7.13
N ILE A 718 13.85 51.98 -7.97
CA ILE A 718 14.31 50.65 -7.55
C ILE A 718 15.80 50.69 -7.23
N SER A 719 16.12 50.76 -5.94
CA SER A 719 17.50 50.60 -5.42
C SER A 719 17.79 49.15 -5.04
N PRO A 720 19.08 48.74 -4.89
CA PRO A 720 19.42 47.39 -4.40
C PRO A 720 18.75 47.02 -3.07
N LYS A 721 18.55 48.01 -2.18
CA LYS A 721 17.80 47.83 -0.93
C LYS A 721 16.32 47.49 -1.18
N LYS A 722 15.70 48.13 -2.17
CA LYS A 722 14.30 47.86 -2.55
C LYS A 722 14.15 46.52 -3.28
N CYS A 723 15.15 46.08 -4.05
CA CYS A 723 15.18 44.70 -4.56
C CYS A 723 15.18 43.68 -3.41
N PHE A 724 15.94 43.93 -2.34
CA PHE A 724 15.90 43.10 -1.14
C PHE A 724 14.53 43.16 -0.45
N THR A 725 13.89 44.33 -0.38
CA THR A 725 12.51 44.46 0.14
C THR A 725 11.49 43.65 -0.67
N ILE A 726 11.59 43.63 -2.00
CA ILE A 726 10.73 42.79 -2.85
C ILE A 726 10.86 41.31 -2.48
N LEU A 727 12.09 40.84 -2.24
CA LEU A 727 12.33 39.47 -1.76
C LEU A 727 11.81 39.25 -0.33
N GLN A 728 11.93 40.24 0.56
CA GLN A 728 11.37 40.15 1.91
C GLN A 728 9.85 40.01 1.88
N LEU A 729 9.16 40.76 1.02
CA LEU A 729 7.70 40.71 0.86
C LEU A 729 7.19 39.34 0.39
N PHE A 730 8.05 38.58 -0.31
CA PHE A 730 7.74 37.19 -0.66
C PHE A 730 7.65 36.32 0.59
N PHE A 731 8.62 36.43 1.51
CA PHE A 731 8.61 35.64 2.74
C PHE A 731 7.61 36.17 3.77
N LEU A 732 7.49 37.50 3.91
CA LEU A 732 6.60 38.18 4.85
C LEU A 732 6.14 39.49 4.19
N PRO A 733 4.85 39.62 3.83
CA PRO A 733 3.73 38.81 4.31
C PRO A 733 3.43 37.52 3.54
N ALA A 734 3.70 37.47 2.23
CA ALA A 734 3.00 36.53 1.33
C ALA A 734 3.12 35.05 1.74
N PHE A 735 4.34 34.51 1.85
CA PHE A 735 4.55 33.10 2.16
C PHE A 735 3.98 32.71 3.53
N ILE A 736 4.29 33.48 4.58
CA ILE A 736 3.88 33.14 5.95
C ILE A 736 2.36 33.25 6.12
N GLU A 737 1.74 34.28 5.57
CA GLU A 737 0.29 34.45 5.69
C GLU A 737 -0.45 33.37 4.91
N GLU A 738 -0.07 33.08 3.66
CA GLU A 738 -0.71 31.99 2.91
C GLU A 738 -0.45 30.62 3.55
N LEU A 739 0.73 30.41 4.14
CA LEU A 739 0.99 29.19 4.90
C LEU A 739 0.01 29.02 6.08
N VAL A 740 -0.21 30.07 6.88
CA VAL A 740 -1.11 30.00 8.03
C VAL A 740 -2.57 29.91 7.58
N PHE A 741 -3.01 30.83 6.73
CA PHE A 741 -4.42 30.98 6.41
C PHE A 741 -4.91 29.99 5.36
N ARG A 742 -4.09 29.59 4.37
CA ARG A 742 -4.53 28.72 3.27
C ARG A 742 -4.06 27.29 3.46
N VAL A 743 -2.93 27.05 4.12
CA VAL A 743 -2.43 25.67 4.29
C VAL A 743 -2.75 25.08 5.66
N LEU A 744 -2.44 25.76 6.76
CA LEU A 744 -2.66 25.18 8.09
C LEU A 744 -4.15 25.16 8.46
N LEU A 745 -4.86 26.26 8.19
CA LEU A 745 -6.28 26.39 8.55
C LEU A 745 -7.22 25.68 7.58
N LEU A 746 -7.06 25.85 6.26
CA LEU A 746 -7.97 25.22 5.30
C LEU A 746 -7.67 23.73 5.14
N PRO A 747 -8.70 22.88 5.05
CA PRO A 747 -8.54 21.51 4.59
C PRO A 747 -7.93 21.45 3.19
N HIS A 748 -6.96 20.56 3.00
CA HIS A 748 -6.42 20.24 1.69
C HIS A 748 -7.52 19.59 0.83
N PRO A 749 -7.58 19.83 -0.50
CA PRO A 749 -8.64 19.29 -1.36
C PRO A 749 -8.82 17.76 -1.30
N PHE A 750 -7.75 17.00 -1.05
CA PHE A 750 -7.80 15.53 -0.89
C PHE A 750 -8.14 15.04 0.54
N GLU A 751 -8.47 15.92 1.49
CA GLU A 751 -8.91 15.49 2.83
C GLU A 751 -10.36 14.96 2.87
N GLY A 752 -11.10 15.06 1.75
CA GLY A 752 -12.46 14.56 1.63
C GLY A 752 -13.45 15.26 2.57
N VAL A 753 -13.20 16.54 2.89
CA VAL A 753 -14.17 17.35 3.64
C VAL A 753 -15.38 17.67 2.76
N SER A 754 -16.57 17.69 3.37
CA SER A 754 -17.78 18.12 2.68
C SER A 754 -17.70 19.60 2.27
N GLY A 755 -18.46 19.99 1.24
CA GLY A 755 -18.52 21.39 0.80
C GLY A 755 -18.96 22.37 1.91
N ILE A 756 -19.83 21.93 2.83
CA ILE A 756 -20.27 22.71 3.98
C ILE A 756 -19.14 22.90 5.00
N GLU A 757 -18.42 21.83 5.33
CA GLU A 757 -17.25 21.92 6.21
C GLU A 757 -16.17 22.80 5.59
N TRP A 758 -15.92 22.66 4.29
CA TRP A 758 -14.96 23.49 3.58
C TRP A 758 -15.37 24.97 3.59
N LEU A 759 -16.66 25.26 3.37
CA LEU A 759 -17.22 26.62 3.46
C LEU A 759 -17.04 27.20 4.87
N PHE A 760 -17.29 26.41 5.93
CA PHE A 760 -17.04 26.85 7.30
C PHE A 760 -15.57 27.24 7.50
N TRP A 761 -14.63 26.38 7.07
CA TRP A 761 -13.19 26.64 7.22
C TRP A 761 -12.72 27.82 6.39
N VAL A 762 -13.25 28.02 5.18
CA VAL A 762 -12.88 29.18 4.35
C VAL A 762 -13.43 30.47 4.94
N THR A 763 -14.67 30.48 5.45
CA THR A 763 -15.23 31.65 6.13
C THR A 763 -14.45 31.99 7.40
N LEU A 764 -14.08 30.99 8.20
CA LEU A 764 -13.26 31.19 9.40
C LEU A 764 -11.88 31.74 9.03
N SER A 765 -11.19 31.12 8.06
CA SER A 765 -9.87 31.57 7.60
C SER A 765 -9.90 33.00 7.07
N LEU A 766 -10.89 33.35 6.23
CA LEU A 766 -11.06 34.70 5.70
C LEU A 766 -11.34 35.72 6.81
N SER A 767 -12.19 35.39 7.77
CA SER A 767 -12.51 36.27 8.89
C SER A 767 -11.27 36.54 9.75
N LEU A 768 -10.49 35.50 10.05
CA LEU A 768 -9.24 35.62 10.80
C LEU A 768 -8.18 36.39 10.01
N PHE A 769 -8.08 36.18 8.69
CA PHE A 769 -7.17 36.92 7.82
C PHE A 769 -7.49 38.42 7.80
N ILE A 770 -8.77 38.78 7.66
CA ILE A 770 -9.20 40.19 7.69
C ILE A 770 -8.95 40.81 9.07
N ALA A 771 -9.28 40.10 10.16
CA ALA A 771 -9.07 40.58 11.53
C ALA A 771 -7.58 40.65 11.92
N TYR A 772 -6.73 39.83 11.31
CA TYR A 772 -5.29 39.84 11.55
C TYR A 772 -4.66 41.18 11.14
N HIS A 773 -5.12 41.84 10.07
CA HIS A 773 -4.53 43.11 9.61
C HIS A 773 -4.58 44.25 10.64
N PRO A 774 -5.75 44.60 11.24
CA PRO A 774 -5.80 45.62 12.28
C PRO A 774 -5.07 45.18 13.56
N LEU A 775 -5.08 43.88 13.91
CA LEU A 775 -4.34 43.36 15.06
C LEU A 775 -2.82 43.44 14.85
N ASN A 776 -2.34 43.09 13.65
CA ASN A 776 -0.94 43.20 13.27
C ASN A 776 -0.48 44.65 13.36
N ALA A 777 -1.30 45.58 12.88
CA ALA A 777 -1.01 47.01 12.95
C ALA A 777 -0.98 47.56 14.40
N LEU A 778 -1.73 46.94 15.31
CA LEU A 778 -1.74 47.29 16.73
C LEU A 778 -0.54 46.71 17.50
N LEU A 779 -0.13 45.48 17.19
CA LEU A 779 0.79 44.70 18.02
C LEU A 779 2.21 44.60 17.46
N PHE A 780 2.38 44.50 16.14
CA PHE A 780 3.66 44.14 15.52
C PHE A 780 4.13 45.11 14.44
N TYR A 781 3.23 45.84 13.79
CA TYR A 781 3.55 46.78 12.71
C TYR A 781 2.85 48.14 12.86
N PRO A 782 3.27 48.99 13.83
CA PRO A 782 2.61 50.26 14.12
C PRO A 782 2.53 51.24 12.94
N GLN A 783 3.46 51.16 11.99
CA GLN A 783 3.48 51.97 10.76
C GLN A 783 2.21 51.76 9.92
N GLY A 784 1.60 50.57 9.96
CA GLY A 784 0.37 50.25 9.23
C GLY A 784 -0.93 50.70 9.92
N ARG A 785 -0.90 51.28 11.13
CA ARG A 785 -2.08 51.48 11.99
C ARG A 785 -3.19 52.31 11.35
N ASN A 786 -2.82 53.37 10.63
CA ASN A 786 -3.76 54.25 9.96
C ASN A 786 -4.34 53.65 8.67
N LEU A 787 -3.69 52.63 8.10
CA LEU A 787 -4.05 52.04 6.81
C LEU A 787 -4.78 50.71 6.96
N PHE A 788 -4.24 49.80 7.77
CA PHE A 788 -4.75 48.43 7.96
C PHE A 788 -6.07 48.36 8.72
N ARG A 789 -6.56 49.51 9.22
CA ARG A 789 -7.90 49.66 9.83
C ARG A 789 -8.93 50.28 8.88
N LYS A 790 -8.51 50.78 7.71
CA LYS A 790 -9.44 51.42 6.77
C LYS A 790 -10.35 50.36 6.15
N PRO A 791 -11.69 50.59 6.09
CA PRO A 791 -12.62 49.63 5.50
C PRO A 791 -12.24 49.23 4.08
N ILE A 792 -11.82 50.17 3.24
CA ILE A 792 -11.43 49.89 1.86
C ILE A 792 -10.20 48.97 1.75
N PHE A 793 -9.22 49.13 2.64
CA PHE A 793 -8.06 48.23 2.70
C PHE A 793 -8.50 46.83 3.11
N LEU A 794 -9.39 46.72 4.12
CA LEU A 794 -9.91 45.43 4.58
C LEU A 794 -10.76 44.72 3.52
N VAL A 795 -11.50 45.47 2.70
CA VAL A 795 -12.23 44.91 1.54
C VAL A 795 -11.25 44.35 0.51
N PHE A 796 -10.19 45.09 0.16
CA PHE A 796 -9.18 44.62 -0.79
C PHE A 796 -8.38 43.43 -0.26
N ALA A 797 -8.00 43.45 1.02
CA ALA A 797 -7.40 42.30 1.68
C ALA A 797 -8.38 41.10 1.69
N GLY A 798 -9.67 41.33 1.98
CA GLY A 798 -10.69 40.28 1.92
C GLY A 798 -10.82 39.66 0.53
N LEU A 799 -10.87 40.48 -0.53
CA LEU A 799 -10.89 40.02 -1.92
C LEU A 799 -9.63 39.24 -2.31
N LEU A 800 -8.45 39.71 -1.89
CA LEU A 800 -7.20 38.98 -2.06
C LEU A 800 -7.30 37.62 -1.38
N GLY A 801 -7.81 37.60 -0.15
CA GLY A 801 -7.98 36.38 0.60
C GLY A 801 -8.92 35.37 -0.06
N ILE A 802 -10.01 35.82 -0.68
CA ILE A 802 -10.94 34.99 -1.45
C ILE A 802 -10.23 34.41 -2.66
N VAL A 803 -9.51 35.25 -3.42
CA VAL A 803 -8.78 34.82 -4.62
C VAL A 803 -7.71 33.78 -4.28
N CYS A 804 -6.92 34.01 -3.23
CA CYS A 804 -5.95 33.03 -2.74
C CYS A 804 -6.61 31.73 -2.26
N ALA A 805 -7.78 31.80 -1.62
CA ALA A 805 -8.51 30.60 -1.21
C ALA A 805 -9.05 29.79 -2.40
N ILE A 806 -9.58 30.45 -3.44
CA ILE A 806 -10.01 29.80 -4.68
C ILE A 806 -8.82 29.15 -5.39
N SER A 807 -7.71 29.89 -5.52
CA SER A 807 -6.47 29.38 -6.11
C SER A 807 -5.96 28.15 -5.36
N TYR A 808 -5.96 28.17 -4.02
CA TYR A 808 -5.58 27.02 -3.21
C TYR A 808 -6.52 25.82 -3.37
N ALA A 809 -7.84 26.06 -3.39
CA ALA A 809 -8.86 25.02 -3.53
C ALA A 809 -8.72 24.23 -4.84
N ILE A 810 -8.35 24.93 -5.92
CA ILE A 810 -8.23 24.36 -7.26
C ILE A 810 -6.86 23.71 -7.47
N THR A 811 -5.79 24.42 -7.12
CA THR A 811 -4.42 23.97 -7.40
C THR A 811 -3.86 23.02 -6.35
N ALA A 812 -4.50 22.91 -5.19
CA ALA A 812 -4.05 22.14 -4.03
C ALA A 812 -2.60 22.49 -3.57
N SER A 813 -2.08 23.66 -3.97
CA SER A 813 -0.69 24.05 -3.81
C SER A 813 -0.55 25.38 -3.09
N LEU A 814 0.50 25.52 -2.27
CA LEU A 814 0.82 26.78 -1.60
C LEU A 814 1.32 27.84 -2.58
N TRP A 815 2.01 27.45 -3.65
CA TRP A 815 2.78 28.38 -4.48
C TRP A 815 1.90 29.41 -5.19
N PRO A 816 0.80 29.04 -5.88
CA PRO A 816 0.05 30.01 -6.65
C PRO A 816 -0.59 31.12 -5.78
N PRO A 817 -1.22 30.82 -4.62
CA PRO A 817 -1.64 31.85 -3.65
C PRO A 817 -0.50 32.77 -3.20
N VAL A 818 0.69 32.23 -2.92
CA VAL A 818 1.86 33.03 -2.49
C VAL A 818 2.29 34.00 -3.59
N PHE A 819 2.36 33.56 -4.84
CA PHE A 819 2.74 34.44 -5.95
C PHE A 819 1.68 35.51 -6.23
N ILE A 820 0.39 35.16 -6.17
CA ILE A 820 -0.71 36.12 -6.32
C ILE A 820 -0.58 37.20 -5.23
N HIS A 821 -0.49 36.81 -3.96
CA HIS A 821 -0.35 37.73 -2.84
C HIS A 821 0.89 38.61 -3.00
N TRP A 822 2.05 38.00 -3.24
CA TRP A 822 3.32 38.71 -3.37
C TRP A 822 3.27 39.75 -4.50
N LEU A 823 2.79 39.39 -5.68
CA LEU A 823 2.70 40.31 -6.82
C LEU A 823 1.76 41.48 -6.51
N ILE A 824 0.61 41.22 -5.90
CA ILE A 824 -0.35 42.28 -5.53
C ILE A 824 0.28 43.27 -4.55
N VAL A 825 0.98 42.79 -3.53
CA VAL A 825 1.63 43.65 -2.54
C VAL A 825 2.77 44.45 -3.16
N VAL A 826 3.61 43.83 -4.01
CA VAL A 826 4.70 44.52 -4.72
C VAL A 826 4.16 45.59 -5.66
N ILE A 827 3.17 45.25 -6.50
CA ILE A 827 2.56 46.20 -7.43
C ILE A 827 1.95 47.37 -6.66
N TRP A 828 1.23 47.09 -5.59
CA TRP A 828 0.62 48.13 -4.77
C TRP A 828 1.64 49.07 -4.12
N LEU A 829 2.68 48.52 -3.50
CA LEU A 829 3.70 49.31 -2.79
C LEU A 829 4.53 50.17 -3.74
N PHE A 830 4.98 49.62 -4.86
CA PHE A 830 5.98 50.24 -5.73
C PHE A 830 5.41 50.98 -6.94
N PHE A 831 4.15 50.71 -7.33
CA PHE A 831 3.54 51.30 -8.53
C PHE A 831 2.23 52.04 -8.25
N LEU A 832 1.51 51.69 -7.18
CA LEU A 832 0.16 52.22 -6.92
C LEU A 832 0.05 53.02 -5.61
N GLY A 833 1.17 53.56 -5.13
CA GLY A 833 1.22 54.53 -4.03
C GLY A 833 1.18 53.93 -2.62
N GLY A 834 1.34 52.62 -2.46
CA GLY A 834 1.32 51.97 -1.15
C GLY A 834 2.46 52.39 -0.23
N GLU A 835 3.69 52.57 -0.74
CA GLU A 835 4.85 53.00 0.07
C GLU A 835 4.61 54.34 0.76
N GLN A 836 3.97 55.29 0.07
CA GLN A 836 3.61 56.59 0.64
C GLN A 836 2.59 56.45 1.76
N LYS A 837 1.55 55.66 1.54
CA LYS A 837 0.48 55.48 2.52
C LYS A 837 0.96 54.77 3.79
N LEU A 838 2.12 54.11 3.75
CA LEU A 838 2.80 53.53 4.91
C LEU A 838 3.86 54.44 5.54
N THR A 839 4.38 55.44 4.81
CA THR A 839 5.40 56.38 5.30
C THR A 839 4.82 57.72 5.75
N ILE A 840 3.61 58.06 5.31
CA ILE A 840 2.82 59.18 5.83
C ILE A 840 2.31 58.78 7.22
N ASN A 841 3.17 59.03 8.21
CA ASN A 841 2.77 59.27 9.60
C ASN A 841 2.82 60.76 9.88
#